data_AF-A0A7S0R3P1-F1
#
_entry.id   AF-A0A7S0R3P1-F1
#
_cell.length_a   1.000
_cell.length_b   1.000
_cell.length_c   1.000
_cell.angle_alpha   90.00
_cell.angle_beta   90.00
_cell.angle_gamma   90.00
#
_symmetry.space_group_name_H-M   'P 1'
#
loop_
_entity.id
_entity.type
_entity.pdbx_description
1 polymer ?
#
loop_
_entity_poly.entity_id
_entity_poly.type
_entity_poly.pdbx_seq_one_letter_code
_entity_poly.pdbx_strand_id
1 'polypeptide(L)'
;MAAQPSLHELENQLDAAFQRIQDVYGYASAVQALGRLLSAVPPAASSPKADVPKAKAVPAPIQVPKPKLPVQEEQTPDSLDVSPSPSPRVDLDDKRPFKVGSLGGLSGSLKWKKAIEVATKVTDPWAGRNLHLLPMEHVMRYRYNSRTRQWVTDDVLVKVESRPFAAGAMRECFAMKKLSTFTTNVYHDWKKAQNCVAKRYKKPVERGMYFTDVLVQMDAKLMGEEYNATQPPKQVDIMQASIVECSDRPGTPLYALEQLMEGDYVKYNSNSGFVMSDDLLRHTPQAFSHFTWVWSKGQRICVDIQGVGDLYTDPQIHTLDGEGYGEGNLGARGMALFFRTHECNALCARLHLKPFDRCATDVHVQGYTSASASSVASGTFSRTQLRQTSLLSRLAQLRLGARKPADPATRQALLDKLKDVPAEEGPEAVVHLEVARVYAEVVLLPETRPAEDPEESLKGALFHLYFAASLGSVVALAIVARMHSGVEPEGTAWAHLTKTALKKGELVVHPEVALRAATLAAERGVAGAAAAVAHAYEGCQGLGDGILEEAQPSVAVKWWRTALDSFAKLEEVRAEEARELEGGGADSLQSCPSFADSNVAGTMDEEQALSPSVQRVSPARHMSSNITDVSGEMLGGVVTATLPPLLTGPSKKWVRRQRFTAEDEAAGLAGGAPTRYEALASLGKLLLEGGEGLEPDLEGAAEALNEAAELATEAGKGKLAQRYYELAAQAEC
;
A
#
# COMPACT_ATOMS: atom_id res chain seq x y z
N MET A 1 -51.69 2.91 30.92
CA MET A 1 -50.31 2.83 31.41
C MET A 1 -49.58 1.81 30.55
N ALA A 2 -48.51 2.19 29.85
CA ALA A 2 -47.64 1.20 29.20
C ALA A 2 -46.81 0.50 30.27
N ALA A 3 -46.69 -0.83 30.19
CA ALA A 3 -45.81 -1.58 31.08
C ALA A 3 -44.36 -1.16 30.81
N GLN A 4 -43.55 -0.97 31.87
CA GLN A 4 -42.12 -0.78 31.69
C GLN A 4 -41.50 -2.08 31.17
N PRO A 5 -40.56 -2.02 30.21
CA PRO A 5 -39.90 -3.21 29.68
C PRO A 5 -39.15 -3.93 30.79
N SER A 6 -39.14 -5.26 30.73
CA SER A 6 -38.37 -6.08 31.65
C SER A 6 -36.87 -5.82 31.48
N LEU A 7 -36.10 -6.12 32.53
CA LEU A 7 -34.65 -5.91 32.53
C LEU A 7 -33.96 -6.72 31.41
N HIS A 8 -34.51 -7.89 31.08
CA HIS A 8 -34.05 -8.74 29.97
C HIS A 8 -34.38 -8.16 28.58
N GLU A 9 -35.54 -7.51 28.40
CA GLU A 9 -35.85 -6.80 27.16
C GLU A 9 -34.93 -5.58 26.95
N LEU A 10 -34.57 -4.88 28.03
CA LEU A 10 -33.59 -3.80 28.00
C LEU A 10 -32.18 -4.29 27.62
N GLU A 11 -31.74 -5.42 28.15
CA GLU A 11 -30.47 -6.06 27.76
C GLU A 11 -30.46 -6.44 26.27
N ASN A 12 -31.49 -7.14 25.80
CA ASN A 12 -31.61 -7.52 24.37
C ASN A 12 -31.67 -6.29 23.43
N GLN A 13 -32.32 -5.20 23.86
CA GLN A 13 -32.33 -3.93 23.11
C GLN A 13 -30.96 -3.24 23.11
N LEU A 14 -30.21 -3.33 24.22
CA LEU A 14 -28.84 -2.81 24.31
C LEU A 14 -27.89 -3.57 23.41
N ASP A 15 -27.94 -4.90 23.40
CA ASP A 15 -27.10 -5.76 22.56
C ASP A 15 -27.43 -5.53 21.07
N ALA A 16 -28.71 -5.47 20.70
CA ALA A 16 -29.11 -5.13 19.33
C ALA A 16 -28.68 -3.70 18.92
N ALA A 17 -28.62 -2.75 19.85
CA ALA A 17 -28.11 -1.40 19.59
C ALA A 17 -26.58 -1.38 19.47
N PHE A 18 -25.87 -2.09 20.34
CA PHE A 18 -24.43 -2.27 20.28
C PHE A 18 -24.01 -2.88 18.95
N GLN A 19 -24.71 -3.93 18.51
CA GLN A 19 -24.39 -4.60 17.25
C GLN A 19 -24.63 -3.70 16.04
N ARG A 20 -25.78 -2.98 15.97
CA ARG A 20 -26.00 -1.96 14.93
C ARG A 20 -24.94 -0.87 14.91
N ILE A 21 -24.44 -0.44 16.08
CA ILE A 21 -23.37 0.57 16.14
C ILE A 21 -22.02 -0.05 15.75
N GLN A 22 -21.77 -1.31 16.07
CA GLN A 22 -20.57 -2.03 15.64
C GLN A 22 -20.56 -2.22 14.12
N ASP A 23 -21.68 -2.60 13.52
CA ASP A 23 -21.79 -2.88 12.07
C ASP A 23 -21.62 -1.60 11.22
N VAL A 24 -22.07 -0.44 11.73
CA VAL A 24 -22.00 0.86 11.01
C VAL A 24 -20.80 1.72 11.41
N TYR A 25 -20.31 1.61 12.65
CA TYR A 25 -19.27 2.50 13.21
C TYR A 25 -18.09 1.75 13.85
N GLY A 26 -18.03 0.42 13.79
CA GLY A 26 -16.94 -0.39 14.34
C GLY A 26 -17.01 -0.59 15.86
N TYR A 27 -16.35 -1.66 16.33
CA TYR A 27 -16.42 -2.11 17.73
C TYR A 27 -15.99 -1.04 18.74
N ALA A 28 -14.91 -0.29 18.47
CA ALA A 28 -14.46 0.78 19.36
C ALA A 28 -15.50 1.91 19.53
N SER A 29 -16.22 2.26 18.46
CA SER A 29 -17.30 3.26 18.51
C SER A 29 -18.54 2.72 19.21
N ALA A 30 -18.87 1.44 19.04
CA ALA A 30 -19.94 0.78 19.80
C ALA A 30 -19.64 0.80 21.31
N VAL A 31 -18.39 0.50 21.69
CA VAL A 31 -17.91 0.59 23.08
C VAL A 31 -18.00 2.01 23.63
N GLN A 32 -17.54 3.01 22.89
CA GLN A 32 -17.66 4.40 23.33
C GLN A 32 -19.12 4.90 23.41
N ALA A 33 -19.98 4.52 22.46
CA ALA A 33 -21.38 4.94 22.43
C ALA A 33 -22.16 4.35 23.62
N LEU A 34 -21.98 3.05 23.89
CA LEU A 34 -22.61 2.36 25.01
C LEU A 34 -22.16 2.94 26.37
N GLY A 35 -20.86 3.22 26.51
CA GLY A 35 -20.30 3.86 27.71
C GLY A 35 -20.91 5.24 27.98
N ARG A 36 -21.16 6.05 26.93
CA ARG A 36 -21.84 7.35 27.07
C ARG A 36 -23.31 7.18 27.43
N LEU A 37 -24.01 6.23 26.81
CA LEU A 37 -25.44 5.99 27.04
C LEU A 37 -25.73 5.62 28.51
N LEU A 38 -24.88 4.77 29.10
CA LEU A 38 -24.98 4.36 30.50
C LEU A 38 -24.55 5.47 31.48
N SER A 39 -23.61 6.34 31.10
CA SER A 39 -23.21 7.51 31.92
C SER A 39 -24.29 8.59 32.04
N ALA A 40 -25.36 8.52 31.24
CA ALA A 40 -26.49 9.45 31.26
C ALA A 40 -27.60 9.09 32.26
N VAL A 41 -27.48 7.95 32.97
CA VAL A 41 -28.45 7.55 34.01
C VAL A 41 -28.10 8.23 35.34
N PRO A 42 -28.98 9.08 35.91
CA PRO A 42 -28.73 9.67 37.22
C PRO A 42 -28.77 8.58 38.31
N PRO A 43 -27.97 8.69 39.38
CA PRO A 43 -27.99 7.71 40.47
C PRO A 43 -29.36 7.69 41.15
N ALA A 44 -29.95 6.50 41.27
CA ALA A 44 -31.26 6.32 41.87
C ALA A 44 -31.27 6.80 43.34
N ALA A 45 -32.27 7.61 43.70
CA ALA A 45 -32.41 8.15 45.04
C ALA A 45 -32.71 7.03 46.06
N SER A 46 -31.84 6.88 47.07
CA SER A 46 -32.01 5.91 48.15
C SER A 46 -32.91 6.45 49.27
N SER A 47 -33.77 5.59 49.81
CA SER A 47 -34.56 5.83 51.02
C SER A 47 -34.97 4.48 51.66
N PRO A 48 -35.37 4.40 52.95
CA PRO A 48 -34.93 5.19 54.10
C PRO A 48 -34.44 4.33 55.32
N LYS A 49 -33.66 5.00 56.19
CA LYS A 49 -33.24 4.74 57.61
C LYS A 49 -33.51 3.40 58.36
N ALA A 50 -32.52 3.04 59.19
CA ALA A 50 -32.65 2.34 60.48
C ALA A 50 -31.72 3.00 61.55
N ASP A 51 -31.83 2.62 62.84
CA ASP A 51 -31.62 3.52 64.01
C ASP A 51 -30.23 3.63 64.72
N VAL A 52 -29.85 4.88 65.09
CA VAL A 52 -29.51 5.43 66.45
C VAL A 52 -28.71 4.56 67.46
N PRO A 53 -27.58 5.02 68.09
CA PRO A 53 -27.61 6.14 69.08
C PRO A 53 -26.39 7.09 69.31
N LYS A 54 -26.72 8.38 69.55
CA LYS A 54 -26.28 9.36 70.61
C LYS A 54 -24.83 9.33 71.18
N ALA A 55 -24.16 10.45 71.55
CA ALA A 55 -24.43 11.91 71.51
C ALA A 55 -23.20 12.75 72.01
N LYS A 56 -23.36 14.09 72.08
CA LYS A 56 -22.44 15.19 72.57
C LYS A 56 -21.45 15.75 71.53
N ALA A 57 -21.14 17.06 71.47
CA ALA A 57 -21.82 18.29 71.90
C ALA A 57 -21.20 19.49 71.12
N VAL A 58 -21.94 20.60 70.93
CA VAL A 58 -21.46 21.85 70.27
C VAL A 58 -21.08 22.90 71.34
N PRO A 59 -20.23 23.93 71.07
CA PRO A 59 -20.74 25.16 70.44
C PRO A 59 -19.77 25.94 69.50
N ALA A 60 -20.34 26.43 68.38
CA ALA A 60 -20.33 27.80 67.81
C ALA A 60 -19.04 28.68 67.66
N PRO A 61 -19.04 29.69 66.74
CA PRO A 61 -17.83 30.27 66.12
C PRO A 61 -17.54 31.75 66.45
N ILE A 62 -16.36 32.27 66.04
CA ILE A 62 -15.97 33.70 66.09
C ILE A 62 -15.29 34.13 64.76
N GLN A 63 -15.38 35.43 64.43
CA GLN A 63 -15.10 36.04 63.13
C GLN A 63 -13.68 36.68 62.98
N VAL A 64 -13.12 36.64 61.76
CA VAL A 64 -12.55 37.75 60.92
C VAL A 64 -11.84 38.92 61.64
N PRO A 65 -10.56 39.29 61.32
CA PRO A 65 -10.31 40.28 60.24
C PRO A 65 -8.96 40.26 59.46
N LYS A 66 -8.98 40.88 58.26
CA LYS A 66 -7.80 41.37 57.49
C LYS A 66 -7.26 42.69 58.08
N PRO A 67 -5.93 42.90 58.10
CA PRO A 67 -5.25 43.92 57.26
C PRO A 67 -3.84 43.46 56.79
N LYS A 68 -2.98 44.13 55.98
CA LYS A 68 -3.02 45.29 55.03
C LYS A 68 -1.80 45.14 54.05
N LEU A 69 -1.58 46.11 53.13
CA LEU A 69 -0.36 46.31 52.33
C LEU A 69 0.14 47.77 52.42
N PRO A 70 1.45 48.01 52.32
CA PRO A 70 2.08 49.09 51.52
C PRO A 70 3.18 48.50 50.58
N VAL A 71 3.54 48.94 49.36
CA VAL A 71 3.53 50.21 48.58
C VAL A 71 4.90 50.94 48.54
N GLN A 72 5.55 50.88 47.35
CA GLN A 72 6.60 51.76 46.74
C GLN A 72 8.02 51.81 47.41
N GLU A 73 9.15 52.09 46.72
CA GLU A 73 9.41 52.58 45.34
C GLU A 73 10.76 52.10 44.71
N GLU A 74 11.19 52.69 43.57
CA GLU A 74 12.16 52.21 42.54
C GLU A 74 13.67 52.23 42.84
N GLN A 75 14.47 51.38 42.14
CA GLN A 75 15.53 51.77 41.17
C GLN A 75 16.32 50.56 40.58
N THR A 76 16.89 50.71 39.37
CA THR A 76 17.71 49.74 38.58
C THR A 76 19.09 50.38 38.24
N PRO A 77 20.10 49.73 37.59
CA PRO A 77 20.14 48.43 36.90
C PRO A 77 21.40 47.54 37.14
N ASP A 78 21.52 46.50 36.28
CA ASP A 78 22.74 45.82 35.77
C ASP A 78 23.33 44.53 36.38
N SER A 79 23.73 43.67 35.42
CA SER A 79 24.59 42.48 35.45
C SER A 79 24.08 41.17 36.07
N LEU A 80 24.07 40.15 35.20
CA LEU A 80 23.70 38.75 35.43
C LEU A 80 24.87 37.96 36.05
N ASP A 81 24.61 37.18 37.11
CA ASP A 81 25.00 35.75 37.27
C ASP A 81 24.63 35.26 38.69
N VAL A 82 23.69 34.31 38.82
CA VAL A 82 23.35 33.68 40.12
C VAL A 82 22.97 32.21 39.94
N SER A 83 23.70 31.34 40.65
CA SER A 83 23.47 29.89 40.76
C SER A 83 22.24 29.52 41.62
N PRO A 84 21.62 28.34 41.42
CA PRO A 84 20.31 28.03 42.02
C PRO A 84 20.37 27.69 43.52
N SER A 85 19.41 28.25 44.28
CA SER A 85 19.15 27.92 45.69
C SER A 85 18.04 26.86 45.85
N PRO A 86 18.04 26.06 46.93
CA PRO A 86 17.16 24.89 47.05
C PRO A 86 15.79 25.21 47.67
N SER A 87 14.74 24.55 47.18
CA SER A 87 13.37 24.57 47.72
C SER A 87 12.68 23.22 47.42
N PRO A 88 11.63 22.85 48.17
CA PRO A 88 11.69 21.79 49.18
C PRO A 88 11.40 20.38 48.65
N ARG A 89 11.79 19.36 49.43
CA ARG A 89 11.41 17.96 49.18
C ARG A 89 9.89 17.81 49.25
N VAL A 90 9.32 17.34 48.15
CA VAL A 90 7.97 16.72 48.10
C VAL A 90 8.20 15.23 47.89
N ASP A 91 7.51 14.38 48.65
CA ASP A 91 7.77 12.95 48.66
C ASP A 91 7.56 12.30 47.28
N LEU A 92 8.60 11.63 46.80
CA LEU A 92 8.67 10.98 45.49
C LEU A 92 8.23 9.51 45.59
N ASP A 93 6.95 9.27 45.86
CA ASP A 93 6.44 7.90 45.98
C ASP A 93 4.99 7.72 45.46
N ASP A 94 4.70 8.17 44.23
CA ASP A 94 3.56 7.60 43.47
C ASP A 94 3.63 7.73 41.93
N LYS A 95 4.81 7.52 41.32
CA LYS A 95 4.96 7.40 39.85
C LYS A 95 5.38 5.99 39.42
N ARG A 96 4.45 5.04 39.52
CA ARG A 96 4.54 3.77 38.78
C ARG A 96 3.80 3.88 37.43
N PRO A 97 4.46 3.59 36.29
CA PRO A 97 3.77 3.60 35.00
C PRO A 97 2.72 2.47 34.94
N PHE A 98 1.55 2.78 34.39
CA PHE A 98 0.43 1.84 34.32
C PHE A 98 0.76 0.65 33.40
N LYS A 99 0.75 -0.58 33.96
CA LYS A 99 0.83 -1.81 33.16
C LYS A 99 -0.46 -2.04 32.37
N VAL A 100 -0.45 -1.65 31.09
CA VAL A 100 -1.44 -2.08 30.09
C VAL A 100 -1.17 -3.56 29.75
N GLY A 101 -1.65 -4.47 30.61
CA GLY A 101 -1.37 -5.90 30.48
C GLY A 101 -2.29 -6.85 31.26
N SER A 102 -3.43 -6.38 31.77
CA SER A 102 -4.34 -7.19 32.61
C SER A 102 -5.82 -7.02 32.22
N LEU A 103 -6.12 -7.33 30.94
CA LEU A 103 -7.50 -7.46 30.42
C LEU A 103 -7.81 -8.89 29.92
N GLY A 104 -6.81 -9.77 29.83
CA GLY A 104 -7.01 -11.21 29.63
C GLY A 104 -7.41 -11.87 30.96
N GLY A 105 -8.67 -12.29 31.08
CA GLY A 105 -9.18 -13.04 32.24
C GLY A 105 -10.38 -12.43 32.98
N LEU A 106 -10.77 -11.17 32.70
CA LEU A 106 -11.94 -10.55 33.33
C LEU A 106 -13.23 -10.79 32.51
N SER A 107 -14.31 -11.17 33.20
CA SER A 107 -15.68 -11.16 32.68
C SER A 107 -16.04 -9.78 32.11
N GLY A 108 -16.85 -9.74 31.03
CA GLY A 108 -17.24 -8.52 30.33
C GLY A 108 -17.75 -7.43 31.29
N SER A 109 -18.60 -7.80 32.25
CA SER A 109 -19.16 -6.88 33.26
C SER A 109 -18.09 -6.11 34.08
N LEU A 110 -16.95 -6.72 34.38
CA LEU A 110 -15.86 -6.05 35.13
C LEU A 110 -15.03 -5.12 34.24
N LYS A 111 -14.92 -5.39 32.94
CA LYS A 111 -14.18 -4.54 32.00
C LYS A 111 -14.85 -3.16 31.85
N TRP A 112 -16.18 -3.14 31.73
CA TRP A 112 -16.95 -1.89 31.61
C TRP A 112 -16.88 -1.01 32.85
N LYS A 113 -17.02 -1.58 34.05
CA LYS A 113 -16.91 -0.83 35.32
C LYS A 113 -15.55 -0.13 35.43
N LYS A 114 -14.47 -0.81 35.07
CA LYS A 114 -13.12 -0.26 35.07
C LYS A 114 -12.89 0.78 33.97
N ALA A 115 -13.49 0.60 32.78
CA ALA A 115 -13.44 1.59 31.71
C ALA A 115 -14.17 2.89 32.10
N ILE A 116 -15.33 2.80 32.78
CA ILE A 116 -16.05 3.95 33.33
C ILE A 116 -15.22 4.64 34.42
N GLU A 117 -14.62 3.89 35.34
CA GLU A 117 -13.76 4.43 36.40
C GLU A 117 -12.51 5.16 35.86
N VAL A 118 -11.97 4.72 34.72
CA VAL A 118 -10.90 5.43 34.01
C VAL A 118 -11.46 6.68 33.33
N ALA A 119 -12.54 6.56 32.55
CA ALA A 119 -13.14 7.67 31.80
C ALA A 119 -13.61 8.83 32.68
N THR A 120 -14.10 8.57 33.90
CA THR A 120 -14.51 9.62 34.85
C THR A 120 -13.34 10.35 35.51
N LYS A 121 -12.11 9.83 35.41
CA LYS A 121 -10.88 10.46 35.93
C LYS A 121 -10.09 11.23 34.85
N VAL A 122 -10.42 11.06 33.57
CA VAL A 122 -9.76 11.77 32.46
C VAL A 122 -10.37 13.17 32.32
N THR A 123 -9.53 14.19 32.43
CA THR A 123 -9.89 15.59 32.16
C THR A 123 -9.83 15.89 30.66
N ASP A 124 -10.74 16.72 30.14
CA ASP A 124 -10.71 17.16 28.73
C ASP A 124 -9.34 17.77 28.35
N PRO A 125 -8.55 17.13 27.46
CA PRO A 125 -7.23 17.62 27.06
C PRO A 125 -7.25 19.00 26.40
N TRP A 126 -8.42 19.41 25.88
CA TRP A 126 -8.63 20.69 25.21
C TRP A 126 -9.42 21.69 26.06
N ALA A 127 -9.61 21.42 27.36
CA ALA A 127 -10.23 22.37 28.28
C ALA A 127 -9.55 23.74 28.23
N GLY A 128 -8.22 23.78 28.27
CA GLY A 128 -7.43 25.02 28.23
C GLY A 128 -7.52 25.81 26.91
N ARG A 129 -7.92 25.17 25.80
CA ARG A 129 -8.12 25.85 24.50
C ARG A 129 -9.44 26.59 24.39
N ASN A 130 -10.37 26.36 25.33
CA ASN A 130 -11.69 27.00 25.36
C ASN A 130 -12.51 26.90 24.05
N LEU A 131 -12.32 25.82 23.26
CA LEU A 131 -12.99 25.60 21.97
C LEU A 131 -14.53 25.68 22.05
N HIS A 132 -15.10 25.44 23.23
CA HIS A 132 -16.53 25.57 23.49
C HIS A 132 -17.07 27.00 23.35
N LEU A 133 -16.21 28.03 23.41
CA LEU A 133 -16.56 29.45 23.23
C LEU A 133 -16.53 29.93 21.76
N LEU A 134 -15.92 29.17 20.86
CA LEU A 134 -15.81 29.52 19.44
C LEU A 134 -17.19 29.55 18.76
N PRO A 135 -17.37 30.22 17.61
CA PRO A 135 -18.61 30.13 16.83
C PRO A 135 -18.92 28.66 16.48
N MET A 136 -20.20 28.31 16.50
CA MET A 136 -20.69 27.04 15.98
C MET A 136 -20.76 27.13 14.45
N GLU A 137 -20.32 26.08 13.77
CA GLU A 137 -20.42 25.95 12.33
C GLU A 137 -21.17 24.68 11.96
N HIS A 138 -21.99 24.78 10.92
CA HIS A 138 -22.66 23.65 10.28
C HIS A 138 -21.79 23.18 9.12
N VAL A 139 -21.44 21.89 9.09
CA VAL A 139 -20.52 21.36 8.08
C VAL A 139 -21.03 20.02 7.55
N MET A 140 -20.83 19.80 6.25
CA MET A 140 -21.16 18.54 5.61
C MET A 140 -20.08 17.52 5.94
N ARG A 141 -20.45 16.32 6.38
CA ARG A 141 -19.50 15.23 6.70
C ARG A 141 -19.64 14.06 5.73
N TYR A 142 -18.52 13.63 5.16
CA TYR A 142 -18.41 12.44 4.33
C TYR A 142 -17.72 11.32 5.09
N ARG A 143 -18.28 10.12 5.07
CA ARG A 143 -17.72 8.90 5.69
C ARG A 143 -17.66 7.78 4.67
N TYR A 144 -16.50 7.15 4.52
CA TYR A 144 -16.37 5.96 3.69
C TYR A 144 -16.66 4.69 4.50
N ASN A 145 -17.46 3.77 3.95
CA ASN A 145 -17.65 2.44 4.49
C ASN A 145 -16.87 1.43 3.62
N SER A 146 -15.76 0.90 4.11
CA SER A 146 -14.92 -0.05 3.36
C SER A 146 -15.56 -1.42 3.08
N ARG A 147 -16.63 -1.79 3.80
CA ARG A 147 -17.36 -3.05 3.56
C ARG A 147 -18.36 -2.92 2.42
N THR A 148 -19.15 -1.84 2.38
CA THR A 148 -20.12 -1.56 1.29
C THR A 148 -19.53 -0.76 0.13
N ARG A 149 -18.36 -0.12 0.36
CA ARG A 149 -17.59 0.72 -0.57
C ARG A 149 -18.34 1.95 -1.05
N GLN A 150 -19.19 2.47 -0.17
CA GLN A 150 -20.02 3.64 -0.41
C GLN A 150 -19.62 4.78 0.52
N TRP A 151 -19.73 5.99 0.01
CA TRP A 151 -19.69 7.20 0.80
C TRP A 151 -21.07 7.47 1.39
N VAL A 152 -21.10 7.76 2.69
CA VAL A 152 -22.29 8.19 3.42
C VAL A 152 -22.06 9.63 3.86
N THR A 153 -23.06 10.47 3.58
CA THR A 153 -23.02 11.90 3.82
C THR A 153 -24.00 12.25 4.94
N ASP A 154 -23.58 13.09 5.90
CA ASP A 154 -24.41 13.57 7.00
C ASP A 154 -23.98 14.95 7.52
N ASP A 155 -24.93 15.77 7.96
CA ASP A 155 -24.64 17.07 8.56
C ASP A 155 -24.15 16.95 10.01
N VAL A 156 -23.13 17.74 10.36
CA VAL A 156 -22.61 17.80 11.74
C VAL A 156 -22.31 19.23 12.18
N LEU A 157 -22.43 19.45 13.49
CA LEU A 157 -22.06 20.72 14.13
C LEU A 157 -20.64 20.64 14.70
N VAL A 158 -19.81 21.61 14.35
CA VAL A 158 -18.41 21.70 14.79
C VAL A 158 -18.05 23.08 15.36
N LYS A 159 -16.94 23.13 16.08
CA LYS A 159 -16.24 24.36 16.50
C LYS A 159 -14.75 24.16 16.24
N VAL A 160 -14.18 24.95 15.32
CA VAL A 160 -12.81 24.77 14.83
C VAL A 160 -11.91 25.92 15.27
N GLU A 161 -10.74 25.60 15.83
CA GLU A 161 -9.70 26.59 16.10
C GLU A 161 -9.14 27.16 14.78
N SER A 162 -8.95 28.47 14.69
CA SER A 162 -8.50 29.13 13.45
C SER A 162 -7.00 28.98 13.17
N ARG A 163 -6.21 28.60 14.17
CA ARG A 163 -4.76 28.37 14.06
C ARG A 163 -4.44 26.88 14.18
N PRO A 164 -3.51 26.35 13.37
CA PRO A 164 -3.04 24.99 13.54
C PRO A 164 -2.20 24.89 14.83
N PHE A 165 -2.20 23.72 15.45
CA PHE A 165 -1.44 23.44 16.68
C PHE A 165 -0.28 22.47 16.47
N ALA A 166 -0.29 21.75 15.35
CA ALA A 166 0.76 20.85 14.91
C ALA A 166 0.77 20.82 13.37
N ALA A 167 1.86 20.38 12.77
CA ALA A 167 1.95 20.13 11.35
C ALA A 167 2.89 18.97 11.07
N GLY A 168 2.49 18.06 10.17
CA GLY A 168 3.36 17.04 9.59
C GLY A 168 4.14 17.58 8.40
N ALA A 169 4.62 16.71 7.52
CA ALA A 169 5.27 17.12 6.27
C ALA A 169 4.31 17.93 5.37
N MET A 170 3.19 17.33 4.97
CA MET A 170 2.25 17.86 3.96
C MET A 170 1.01 18.57 4.53
N ARG A 171 0.61 18.25 5.77
CA ARG A 171 -0.68 18.65 6.36
C ARG A 171 -0.49 19.39 7.69
N GLU A 172 -1.37 20.35 7.97
CA GLU A 172 -1.51 21.09 9.23
C GLU A 172 -2.70 20.54 10.03
N CYS A 173 -2.60 20.56 11.36
CA CYS A 173 -3.60 20.01 12.27
C CYS A 173 -4.26 21.12 13.11
N PHE A 174 -5.58 21.22 13.04
CA PHE A 174 -6.42 22.16 13.77
C PHE A 174 -7.21 21.41 14.86
N ALA A 175 -7.44 22.04 16.01
CA ALA A 175 -8.26 21.44 17.07
C ALA A 175 -9.74 21.75 16.80
N MET A 176 -10.58 20.72 16.78
CA MET A 176 -12.01 20.83 16.47
C MET A 176 -12.85 20.07 17.49
N LYS A 177 -13.81 20.72 18.14
CA LYS A 177 -14.87 19.97 18.83
C LYS A 177 -15.98 19.63 17.84
N LYS A 178 -16.43 18.37 17.82
CA LYS A 178 -17.61 17.91 17.09
C LYS A 178 -18.72 17.51 18.07
N LEU A 179 -19.92 18.03 17.88
CA LEU A 179 -21.06 17.72 18.73
C LEU A 179 -21.56 16.27 18.48
N SER A 180 -22.20 15.67 19.49
CA SER A 180 -22.69 14.28 19.37
C SER A 180 -24.14 14.25 18.85
N THR A 181 -24.37 13.52 17.76
CA THR A 181 -25.70 13.32 17.16
C THR A 181 -26.54 12.25 17.88
N PHE A 182 -25.96 11.46 18.79
CA PHE A 182 -26.59 10.24 19.33
C PHE A 182 -27.34 10.39 20.66
N THR A 183 -27.14 11.48 21.40
CA THR A 183 -27.68 11.61 22.77
C THR A 183 -28.39 12.95 22.96
N THR A 184 -29.73 12.88 23.00
CA THR A 184 -30.62 14.04 23.19
C THR A 184 -30.30 14.87 24.44
N ASN A 185 -29.81 14.23 25.51
CA ASN A 185 -29.41 14.91 26.76
C ASN A 185 -28.02 15.58 26.70
N VAL A 186 -27.24 15.38 25.64
CA VAL A 186 -25.90 16.00 25.45
C VAL A 186 -25.91 17.00 24.28
N TYR A 187 -27.08 17.22 23.66
CA TYR A 187 -27.28 17.90 22.37
C TYR A 187 -26.83 19.38 22.31
N HIS A 188 -26.39 19.97 23.44
CA HIS A 188 -25.84 21.34 23.50
C HIS A 188 -24.58 21.50 24.39
N ASP A 189 -24.05 20.43 25.00
CA ASP A 189 -22.90 20.53 25.92
C ASP A 189 -21.56 20.45 25.18
N TRP A 190 -21.09 21.59 24.68
CA TRP A 190 -19.79 21.72 24.02
C TRP A 190 -18.58 21.41 24.92
N LYS A 191 -18.72 21.30 26.24
CA LYS A 191 -17.62 20.83 27.11
C LYS A 191 -17.46 19.31 27.03
N LYS A 192 -18.56 18.59 26.77
CA LYS A 192 -18.60 17.12 26.57
C LYS A 192 -18.56 16.69 25.09
N ALA A 193 -18.55 17.65 24.16
CA ALA A 193 -18.39 17.39 22.73
C ALA A 193 -17.03 16.73 22.43
N GLN A 194 -17.00 15.92 21.36
CA GLN A 194 -15.87 15.08 20.99
C GLN A 194 -14.68 15.93 20.51
N ASN A 195 -13.49 15.64 21.03
CA ASN A 195 -12.24 16.24 20.54
C ASN A 195 -11.80 15.53 19.25
N CYS A 196 -11.69 16.28 18.16
CA CYS A 196 -11.33 15.80 16.83
C CYS A 196 -10.22 16.66 16.21
N VAL A 197 -9.23 16.01 15.60
CA VAL A 197 -8.15 16.70 14.87
C VAL A 197 -8.60 16.86 13.41
N ALA A 198 -8.66 18.10 12.96
CA ALA A 198 -8.99 18.45 11.58
C ALA A 198 -7.69 18.74 10.81
N LYS A 199 -7.36 17.92 9.82
CA LYS A 199 -6.15 17.99 9.01
C LYS A 199 -6.43 18.67 7.67
N ARG A 200 -5.60 19.64 7.28
CA ARG A 200 -5.68 20.34 5.98
C ARG A 200 -4.31 20.32 5.30
N TYR A 201 -4.27 20.17 3.98
CA TYR A 201 -3.01 20.30 3.23
C TYR A 201 -2.44 21.72 3.31
N LYS A 202 -1.11 21.82 3.37
CA LYS A 202 -0.37 23.11 3.39
C LYS A 202 -0.37 23.83 2.05
N LYS A 203 -0.37 23.06 0.96
CA LYS A 203 -0.47 23.54 -0.42
C LYS A 203 -1.87 23.22 -0.96
N PRO A 204 -2.38 23.97 -1.95
CA PRO A 204 -3.56 23.56 -2.70
C PRO A 204 -3.35 22.15 -3.27
N VAL A 205 -4.38 21.31 -3.15
CA VAL A 205 -4.46 19.96 -3.72
C VAL A 205 -5.86 19.75 -4.26
N GLU A 206 -6.03 18.81 -5.20
CA GLU A 206 -7.36 18.46 -5.68
C GLU A 206 -8.23 17.90 -4.55
N ARG A 207 -9.54 18.19 -4.60
CA ARG A 207 -10.51 17.71 -3.60
C ARG A 207 -10.46 16.20 -3.42
N GLY A 208 -10.24 15.45 -4.52
CA GLY A 208 -10.13 13.99 -4.52
C GLY A 208 -9.05 13.44 -3.59
N MET A 209 -7.97 14.17 -3.32
CA MET A 209 -6.90 13.72 -2.41
C MET A 209 -7.41 13.47 -0.98
N TYR A 210 -8.32 14.30 -0.47
CA TYR A 210 -8.94 14.07 0.85
C TYR A 210 -9.81 12.80 0.88
N PHE A 211 -10.47 12.46 -0.24
CA PHE A 211 -11.27 11.24 -0.38
C PHE A 211 -10.37 10.00 -0.47
N THR A 212 -9.26 10.09 -1.20
CA THR A 212 -8.24 9.03 -1.26
C THR A 212 -7.60 8.77 0.10
N ASP A 213 -7.14 9.81 0.82
CA ASP A 213 -6.56 9.69 2.18
C ASP A 213 -7.51 8.94 3.14
N VAL A 214 -8.78 9.36 3.19
CA VAL A 214 -9.79 8.76 4.06
C VAL A 214 -10.14 7.33 3.63
N LEU A 215 -10.16 7.05 2.32
CA LEU A 215 -10.35 5.70 1.78
C LEU A 215 -9.21 4.77 2.21
N VAL A 216 -7.94 5.19 2.05
CA VAL A 216 -6.74 4.44 2.49
C VAL A 216 -6.86 4.08 3.96
N GLN A 217 -7.19 5.06 4.81
CA GLN A 217 -7.26 4.88 6.26
C GLN A 217 -8.42 3.96 6.70
N MET A 218 -9.57 4.05 6.03
CA MET A 218 -10.72 3.19 6.33
C MET A 218 -10.53 1.75 5.80
N ASP A 219 -9.87 1.56 4.65
CA ASP A 219 -9.50 0.22 4.17
C ASP A 219 -8.44 -0.43 5.07
N ALA A 220 -7.46 0.34 5.53
CA ALA A 220 -6.50 -0.12 6.54
C ALA A 220 -7.20 -0.49 7.86
N LYS A 221 -8.26 0.22 8.25
CA LYS A 221 -9.08 -0.14 9.42
C LYS A 221 -9.72 -1.52 9.26
N LEU A 222 -10.29 -1.79 8.09
CA LEU A 222 -10.84 -3.11 7.79
C LEU A 222 -9.77 -4.20 7.86
N MET A 223 -8.56 -3.97 7.32
CA MET A 223 -7.43 -4.90 7.49
C MET A 223 -7.05 -5.11 8.96
N GLY A 224 -7.17 -4.08 9.81
CA GLY A 224 -7.01 -4.18 11.27
C GLY A 224 -8.07 -5.03 11.95
N GLU A 225 -9.33 -4.94 11.53
CA GLU A 225 -10.43 -5.78 12.01
C GLU A 225 -10.20 -7.26 11.65
N GLU A 226 -9.76 -7.54 10.41
CA GLU A 226 -9.43 -8.90 9.94
C GLU A 226 -8.19 -9.47 10.67
N TYR A 227 -7.17 -8.64 10.94
CA TYR A 227 -6.04 -9.01 11.79
C TYR A 227 -6.51 -9.38 13.21
N ASN A 228 -7.41 -8.60 13.80
CA ASN A 228 -7.95 -8.88 15.12
C ASN A 228 -8.78 -10.17 15.19
N ALA A 229 -9.42 -10.58 14.08
CA ALA A 229 -10.15 -11.84 13.98
C ALA A 229 -9.25 -13.08 14.17
N THR A 230 -7.93 -12.96 13.89
CA THR A 230 -6.94 -14.01 14.18
C THR A 230 -6.62 -14.21 15.67
N GLN A 231 -7.22 -13.40 16.55
CA GLN A 231 -6.99 -13.39 18.00
C GLN A 231 -5.50 -13.19 18.40
N PRO A 232 -4.83 -12.14 17.88
CA PRO A 232 -3.44 -11.85 18.20
C PRO A 232 -3.28 -11.46 19.69
N PRO A 233 -2.08 -11.63 20.29
CA PRO A 233 -1.83 -11.28 21.70
C PRO A 233 -2.05 -9.80 22.03
N LYS A 234 -1.96 -8.94 21.00
CA LYS A 234 -2.35 -7.55 21.00
C LYS A 234 -3.18 -7.29 19.76
N GLN A 235 -4.41 -6.84 19.98
CA GLN A 235 -5.26 -6.27 18.93
C GLN A 235 -4.74 -4.89 18.55
N VAL A 236 -4.96 -4.50 17.30
CA VAL A 236 -4.66 -3.16 16.76
C VAL A 236 -5.96 -2.47 16.41
N ASP A 237 -5.95 -1.15 16.28
CA ASP A 237 -7.03 -0.45 15.59
C ASP A 237 -6.49 0.69 14.73
N ILE A 238 -7.15 1.00 13.62
CA ILE A 238 -6.89 2.21 12.84
C ILE A 238 -7.97 3.24 13.19
N MET A 239 -7.53 4.47 13.48
CA MET A 239 -8.40 5.59 13.78
C MET A 239 -9.37 5.82 12.63
N GLN A 240 -10.67 5.99 12.94
CA GLN A 240 -11.64 6.35 11.91
C GLN A 240 -11.40 7.78 11.42
N ALA A 241 -11.33 7.91 10.10
CA ALA A 241 -11.29 9.19 9.42
C ALA A 241 -12.63 9.49 8.74
N SER A 242 -12.88 10.77 8.51
CA SER A 242 -14.00 11.31 7.75
C SER A 242 -13.56 12.62 7.10
N ILE A 243 -14.31 13.15 6.16
CA ILE A 243 -14.06 14.50 5.62
C ILE A 243 -15.13 15.42 6.20
N VAL A 244 -14.75 16.65 6.57
CA VAL A 244 -15.71 17.73 6.79
C VAL A 244 -15.45 18.87 5.83
N GLU A 245 -16.53 19.36 5.23
CA GLU A 245 -16.55 20.49 4.30
C GLU A 245 -17.28 21.67 4.94
N CYS A 246 -16.56 22.77 5.15
CA CYS A 246 -17.13 24.00 5.68
C CYS A 246 -17.77 24.82 4.55
N SER A 247 -18.93 24.39 4.06
CA SER A 247 -19.65 25.01 2.93
C SER A 247 -19.89 26.52 3.11
N ASP A 248 -20.13 26.97 4.35
CA ASP A 248 -20.40 28.38 4.67
C ASP A 248 -19.15 29.28 4.65
N ARG A 249 -17.93 28.71 4.51
CA ARG A 249 -16.67 29.47 4.47
C ARG A 249 -16.25 29.75 3.01
N PRO A 250 -15.64 30.92 2.73
CA PRO A 250 -15.05 31.20 1.41
C PRO A 250 -14.08 30.10 0.97
N GLY A 251 -14.24 29.62 -0.27
CA GLY A 251 -13.44 28.54 -0.84
C GLY A 251 -13.72 27.13 -0.31
N THR A 252 -14.87 26.93 0.37
CA THR A 252 -15.41 25.62 0.80
C THR A 252 -14.35 24.63 1.32
N PRO A 253 -13.55 25.01 2.34
CA PRO A 253 -12.37 24.25 2.73
C PRO A 253 -12.73 22.88 3.31
N LEU A 254 -12.01 21.87 2.84
CA LEU A 254 -12.07 20.49 3.32
C LEU A 254 -11.03 20.25 4.41
N TYR A 255 -11.42 19.39 5.37
CA TYR A 255 -10.51 18.84 6.38
C TYR A 255 -10.72 17.32 6.49
N ALA A 256 -9.64 16.56 6.54
CA ALA A 256 -9.69 15.17 7.01
C ALA A 256 -9.80 15.17 8.54
N LEU A 257 -10.84 14.54 9.08
CA LEU A 257 -11.24 14.61 10.47
C LEU A 257 -11.09 13.25 11.17
N GLU A 258 -10.29 13.24 12.23
CA GLU A 258 -10.05 12.10 13.13
C GLU A 258 -10.40 12.45 14.58
N GLN A 259 -10.46 11.47 15.47
CA GLN A 259 -10.52 11.74 16.91
C GLN A 259 -9.14 12.16 17.45
N LEU A 260 -9.10 12.95 18.52
CA LEU A 260 -7.84 13.21 19.23
C LEU A 260 -7.25 11.90 19.76
N MET A 261 -5.99 11.65 19.43
CA MET A 261 -5.18 10.57 19.98
C MET A 261 -4.29 11.14 21.11
N GLU A 262 -4.36 10.57 22.30
CA GLU A 262 -3.61 11.02 23.48
C GLU A 262 -2.46 10.06 23.81
N GLY A 263 -1.24 10.59 23.92
CA GLY A 263 -0.03 9.85 24.34
C GLY A 263 1.14 10.05 23.38
N ASP A 264 2.19 9.24 23.55
CA ASP A 264 3.43 9.36 22.79
C ASP A 264 3.26 8.80 21.37
N TYR A 265 3.33 9.68 20.37
CA TYR A 265 3.19 9.32 18.96
C TYR A 265 4.49 8.72 18.41
N VAL A 266 4.41 7.51 17.83
CA VAL A 266 5.57 6.78 17.30
C VAL A 266 5.27 6.28 15.88
N LYS A 267 6.24 6.39 14.98
CA LYS A 267 6.21 5.81 13.62
C LYS A 267 7.08 4.55 13.59
N TYR A 268 6.49 3.39 13.31
CA TYR A 268 7.12 2.08 13.47
C TYR A 268 7.76 1.55 12.17
N ASN A 269 7.16 1.85 11.02
CA ASN A 269 7.76 1.64 9.70
C ASN A 269 7.39 2.80 8.75
N SER A 270 7.98 2.85 7.56
CA SER A 270 7.55 3.74 6.48
C SER A 270 6.98 3.01 5.26
N ASN A 271 6.29 3.75 4.40
CA ASN A 271 5.92 3.34 3.05
C ASN A 271 7.13 3.05 2.14
N SER A 272 8.32 3.52 2.49
CA SER A 272 9.58 3.38 1.75
C SER A 272 10.56 2.35 2.34
N GLY A 273 10.11 1.50 3.26
CA GLY A 273 10.91 0.41 3.84
C GLY A 273 11.73 0.77 5.08
N PHE A 274 11.62 1.99 5.63
CA PHE A 274 12.21 2.31 6.93
C PHE A 274 11.57 1.46 8.03
N VAL A 275 12.38 1.01 9.00
CA VAL A 275 11.96 0.31 10.21
C VAL A 275 12.58 1.01 11.41
N MET A 276 11.79 1.28 12.45
CA MET A 276 12.28 1.90 13.70
C MET A 276 13.29 0.96 14.41
N SER A 277 14.55 1.39 14.53
CA SER A 277 15.68 0.56 14.98
C SER A 277 16.07 0.72 16.46
N ASP A 278 15.32 1.50 17.24
CA ASP A 278 15.55 1.67 18.68
C ASP A 278 15.32 0.38 19.50
N ASP A 279 15.83 0.36 20.74
CA ASP A 279 15.73 -0.75 21.74
C ASP A 279 14.30 -1.26 22.05
N LEU A 280 13.28 -0.66 21.43
CA LEU A 280 11.85 -0.95 21.60
C LEU A 280 11.19 -1.45 20.30
N LEU A 281 11.90 -2.14 19.40
CA LEU A 281 11.33 -2.75 18.19
C LEU A 281 10.10 -3.63 18.52
N ARG A 282 8.91 -3.08 18.25
CA ARG A 282 7.64 -3.76 18.53
C ARG A 282 7.33 -4.77 17.45
N HIS A 283 6.94 -5.98 17.86
CA HIS A 283 6.54 -7.03 16.92
C HIS A 283 5.20 -6.75 16.23
N THR A 284 4.23 -6.12 16.91
CA THR A 284 2.86 -5.92 16.37
C THR A 284 2.84 -5.16 15.04
N PRO A 285 3.48 -3.97 14.89
CA PRO A 285 3.41 -3.21 13.63
C PRO A 285 3.95 -3.99 12.42
N GLN A 286 5.11 -4.63 12.54
CA GLN A 286 5.71 -5.39 11.42
C GLN A 286 4.94 -6.68 11.11
N ALA A 287 4.43 -7.36 12.15
CA ALA A 287 3.58 -8.54 11.97
C ALA A 287 2.22 -8.18 11.36
N PHE A 288 1.66 -6.99 11.67
CA PHE A 288 0.45 -6.47 11.04
C PHE A 288 0.67 -6.19 9.56
N SER A 289 1.70 -5.42 9.19
CA SER A 289 2.06 -5.19 7.78
C SER A 289 2.22 -6.51 7.02
N HIS A 290 3.01 -7.45 7.56
CA HIS A 290 3.18 -8.77 6.95
C HIS A 290 1.87 -9.56 6.84
N PHE A 291 1.01 -9.53 7.86
CA PHE A 291 -0.32 -10.15 7.82
C PHE A 291 -1.17 -9.58 6.69
N THR A 292 -1.20 -8.26 6.47
CA THR A 292 -2.02 -7.66 5.41
C THR A 292 -1.62 -8.14 4.01
N TRP A 293 -0.33 -8.41 3.78
CA TRP A 293 0.17 -9.02 2.55
C TRP A 293 -0.28 -10.47 2.40
N VAL A 294 -0.14 -11.30 3.44
CA VAL A 294 -0.59 -12.71 3.38
C VAL A 294 -2.12 -12.81 3.24
N TRP A 295 -2.88 -12.03 4.00
CA TRP A 295 -4.35 -11.99 3.98
C TRP A 295 -4.89 -11.53 2.61
N SER A 296 -4.24 -10.55 1.98
CA SER A 296 -4.62 -10.09 0.64
C SER A 296 -4.11 -10.98 -0.50
N LYS A 297 -3.50 -12.14 -0.20
CA LYS A 297 -2.83 -13.02 -1.18
C LYS A 297 -1.78 -12.28 -2.02
N GLY A 298 -1.00 -11.42 -1.37
CA GLY A 298 0.06 -10.63 -1.96
C GLY A 298 -0.39 -9.43 -2.81
N GLN A 299 -1.69 -9.16 -2.91
CA GLN A 299 -2.21 -8.06 -3.72
C GLN A 299 -2.00 -6.69 -3.08
N ARG A 300 -1.92 -6.61 -1.74
CA ARG A 300 -1.89 -5.35 -0.99
C ARG A 300 -1.06 -5.47 0.28
N ILE A 301 -0.38 -4.39 0.68
CA ILE A 301 0.26 -4.32 2.01
C ILE A 301 -0.03 -2.96 2.67
N CYS A 302 -0.38 -2.99 3.96
CA CYS A 302 -0.55 -1.81 4.79
C CYS A 302 0.76 -1.51 5.54
N VAL A 303 1.28 -0.31 5.34
CA VAL A 303 2.57 0.19 5.85
C VAL A 303 2.40 1.63 6.35
N ASP A 304 3.50 2.32 6.66
CA ASP A 304 3.48 3.64 7.32
C ASP A 304 2.78 3.59 8.69
N ILE A 305 2.92 2.46 9.40
CA ILE A 305 2.23 2.18 10.66
C ILE A 305 2.74 3.13 11.76
N GLN A 306 1.88 4.03 12.21
CA GLN A 306 2.21 5.10 13.14
C GLN A 306 1.03 5.46 14.05
N GLY A 307 1.31 5.91 15.27
CA GLY A 307 0.30 6.30 16.26
C GLY A 307 0.73 6.05 17.70
N VAL A 308 -0.25 5.94 18.62
CA VAL A 308 -0.02 5.76 20.05
C VAL A 308 -0.38 4.33 20.48
N GLY A 309 0.60 3.60 21.00
CA GLY A 309 0.38 2.21 21.38
C GLY A 309 -0.02 1.34 20.18
N ASP A 310 -1.11 0.59 20.29
CA ASP A 310 -1.66 -0.25 19.20
C ASP A 310 -2.83 0.43 18.46
N LEU A 311 -3.05 1.74 18.67
CA LEU A 311 -3.99 2.57 17.91
C LEU A 311 -3.21 3.42 16.90
N TYR A 312 -3.44 3.18 15.61
CA TYR A 312 -2.70 3.79 14.51
C TYR A 312 -3.54 4.81 13.73
N THR A 313 -2.89 5.68 12.95
CA THR A 313 -3.52 6.64 12.03
C THR A 313 -2.58 6.93 10.86
N ASP A 314 -3.05 7.61 9.80
CA ASP A 314 -2.27 7.94 8.60
C ASP A 314 -1.46 6.75 8.00
N PRO A 315 -2.06 5.56 7.77
CA PRO A 315 -1.37 4.47 7.11
C PRO A 315 -1.25 4.71 5.60
N GLN A 316 -0.36 3.96 4.93
CA GLN A 316 -0.32 3.84 3.47
C GLN A 316 -0.65 2.41 3.05
N ILE A 317 -1.30 2.24 1.91
CA ILE A 317 -1.49 0.94 1.25
C ILE A 317 -0.70 0.95 -0.07
N HIS A 318 0.08 -0.10 -0.30
CA HIS A 318 0.63 -0.41 -1.63
C HIS A 318 -0.18 -1.53 -2.28
N THR A 319 -0.45 -1.44 -3.57
CA THR A 319 -1.03 -2.54 -4.38
C THR A 319 0.04 -3.20 -5.24
N LEU A 320 -0.19 -4.42 -5.74
CA LEU A 320 0.79 -5.10 -6.59
C LEU A 320 1.03 -4.33 -7.91
N ASP A 321 -0.03 -3.78 -8.48
CA ASP A 321 0.00 -3.04 -9.75
C ASP A 321 0.38 -1.55 -9.62
N GLY A 322 0.35 -0.99 -8.40
CA GLY A 322 0.54 0.44 -8.14
C GLY A 322 -0.69 1.32 -8.41
N GLU A 323 -1.84 0.73 -8.73
CA GLU A 323 -3.06 1.47 -9.03
C GLU A 323 -3.85 1.85 -7.75
N GLY A 324 -4.39 3.06 -7.72
CA GLY A 324 -5.19 3.59 -6.60
C GLY A 324 -4.38 3.90 -5.33
N TYR A 325 -5.07 4.21 -4.23
CA TYR A 325 -4.48 4.53 -2.92
C TYR A 325 -3.51 5.73 -2.86
N GLY A 326 -3.53 6.58 -3.90
CA GLY A 326 -2.83 7.88 -3.94
C GLY A 326 -1.34 7.80 -4.25
N GLU A 327 -0.67 8.96 -4.34
CA GLU A 327 0.76 9.07 -4.71
C GLU A 327 1.71 8.33 -3.77
N GLY A 328 1.27 8.00 -2.55
CA GLY A 328 2.05 7.19 -1.61
C GLY A 328 2.08 5.70 -1.92
N ASN A 329 1.24 5.20 -2.85
CA ASN A 329 1.27 3.83 -3.36
C ASN A 329 2.48 3.64 -4.28
N LEU A 330 3.51 2.96 -3.78
CA LEU A 330 4.75 2.68 -4.52
C LEU A 330 4.70 1.32 -5.27
N GLY A 331 3.52 0.72 -5.40
CA GLY A 331 3.31 -0.54 -6.11
C GLY A 331 4.07 -1.73 -5.51
N ALA A 332 4.37 -2.72 -6.36
CA ALA A 332 5.28 -3.82 -6.04
C ALA A 332 6.66 -3.36 -5.52
N ARG A 333 7.15 -2.17 -5.94
CA ARG A 333 8.41 -1.61 -5.42
C ARG A 333 8.28 -1.18 -3.96
N GLY A 334 7.14 -0.66 -3.54
CA GLY A 334 6.80 -0.42 -2.12
C GLY A 334 6.80 -1.71 -1.29
N MET A 335 6.27 -2.80 -1.84
CA MET A 335 6.32 -4.13 -1.21
C MET A 335 7.77 -4.63 -1.08
N ALA A 336 8.56 -4.53 -2.15
CA ALA A 336 9.98 -4.90 -2.15
C ALA A 336 10.79 -4.13 -1.09
N LEU A 337 10.55 -2.83 -0.94
CA LEU A 337 11.18 -2.01 0.10
C LEU A 337 10.85 -2.49 1.51
N PHE A 338 9.61 -2.91 1.79
CA PHE A 338 9.23 -3.51 3.06
C PHE A 338 9.92 -4.88 3.28
N PHE A 339 9.89 -5.77 2.30
CA PHE A 339 10.39 -7.14 2.49
C PHE A 339 11.92 -7.24 2.62
N ARG A 340 12.69 -6.28 2.11
CA ARG A 340 14.14 -6.15 2.35
C ARG A 340 14.50 -5.89 3.81
N THR A 341 13.69 -5.09 4.50
CA THR A 341 13.94 -4.69 5.91
C THR A 341 13.10 -5.48 6.92
N HIS A 342 12.12 -6.26 6.46
CA HIS A 342 11.27 -7.07 7.34
C HIS A 342 11.99 -8.32 7.86
N GLU A 343 11.82 -8.57 9.16
CA GLU A 343 12.15 -9.84 9.80
C GLU A 343 10.91 -10.48 10.42
N CYS A 344 10.65 -11.73 10.07
CA CYS A 344 9.60 -12.52 10.69
C CYS A 344 9.90 -12.74 12.18
N ASN A 345 9.14 -12.05 13.02
CA ASN A 345 9.25 -12.14 14.47
C ASN A 345 8.32 -13.23 15.05
N ALA A 346 8.36 -13.41 16.38
CA ALA A 346 7.58 -14.43 17.08
C ALA A 346 6.04 -14.33 16.87
N LEU A 347 5.54 -13.15 16.50
CA LEU A 347 4.13 -12.94 16.18
C LEU A 347 3.79 -13.36 14.74
N CYS A 348 4.68 -13.11 13.76
CA CYS A 348 4.54 -13.65 12.41
C CYS A 348 4.44 -15.19 12.43
N ALA A 349 5.31 -15.84 13.22
CA ALA A 349 5.30 -17.29 13.39
C ALA A 349 4.02 -17.80 14.08
N ARG A 350 3.51 -17.09 15.10
CA ARG A 350 2.24 -17.43 15.78
C ARG A 350 1.02 -17.28 14.86
N LEU A 351 1.05 -16.32 13.95
CA LEU A 351 0.00 -16.08 12.96
C LEU A 351 0.13 -16.99 11.73
N HIS A 352 1.09 -17.94 11.73
CA HIS A 352 1.37 -18.85 10.63
C HIS A 352 1.60 -18.15 9.27
N LEU A 353 2.15 -16.94 9.29
CA LEU A 353 2.48 -16.19 8.08
C LEU A 353 3.63 -16.88 7.34
N LYS A 354 3.47 -17.12 6.03
CA LYS A 354 4.56 -17.63 5.18
C LYS A 354 5.74 -16.65 5.26
N PRO A 355 6.96 -17.09 5.64
CA PRO A 355 8.13 -16.23 5.56
C PRO A 355 8.45 -15.85 4.11
N PHE A 356 8.91 -14.62 3.91
CA PHE A 356 9.55 -14.20 2.66
C PHE A 356 11.02 -14.68 2.65
N ASP A 357 11.49 -15.20 1.52
CA ASP A 357 12.85 -15.71 1.39
C ASP A 357 13.88 -14.57 1.30
N ARG A 358 14.99 -14.69 2.04
CA ARG A 358 15.99 -13.63 2.22
C ARG A 358 17.41 -14.12 1.95
N CYS A 359 18.25 -13.21 1.47
CA CYS A 359 19.69 -13.38 1.36
C CYS A 359 20.44 -12.75 2.55
N ALA A 360 21.78 -12.89 2.57
CA ALA A 360 22.61 -12.24 3.58
C ALA A 360 22.54 -10.70 3.48
N THR A 361 22.44 -10.16 2.27
CA THR A 361 22.33 -8.72 2.01
C THR A 361 21.11 -8.10 2.67
N ASP A 362 19.94 -8.75 2.64
CA ASP A 362 18.73 -8.27 3.33
C ASP A 362 18.94 -8.14 4.84
N VAL A 363 19.64 -9.11 5.44
CA VAL A 363 19.97 -9.13 6.86
C VAL A 363 20.94 -8.00 7.23
N HIS A 364 21.85 -7.62 6.32
CA HIS A 364 22.69 -6.43 6.50
C HIS A 364 21.87 -5.13 6.33
N VAL A 365 20.90 -5.08 5.41
CA VAL A 365 20.02 -3.90 5.19
C VAL A 365 19.07 -3.64 6.37
N GLN A 366 18.67 -4.66 7.14
CA GLN A 366 18.02 -4.49 8.45
C GLN A 366 18.90 -3.72 9.46
N GLY A 367 20.22 -3.78 9.28
CA GLY A 367 21.25 -3.20 10.13
C GLY A 367 21.59 -1.74 9.84
N TYR A 368 20.60 -0.86 9.69
CA TYR A 368 20.80 0.60 9.85
C TYR A 368 21.08 0.97 11.33
N THR A 369 22.10 0.30 11.91
CA THR A 369 22.55 0.50 13.28
C THR A 369 23.48 1.70 13.35
N SER A 370 23.00 2.77 13.97
CA SER A 370 23.77 3.77 14.72
C SER A 370 24.73 4.71 13.97
N ALA A 371 25.16 4.43 12.73
CA ALA A 371 26.13 5.29 12.04
C ALA A 371 25.48 6.56 11.42
N SER A 372 24.32 6.41 10.78
CA SER A 372 23.70 7.46 9.95
C SER A 372 22.77 8.42 10.72
N ALA A 373 22.49 8.16 12.00
CA ALA A 373 21.64 9.01 12.85
C ALA A 373 22.35 10.29 13.37
N SER A 374 23.53 10.62 12.82
CA SER A 374 24.35 11.77 13.23
C SER A 374 24.01 13.07 12.47
N SER A 375 22.72 13.31 12.20
CA SER A 375 22.22 14.69 12.10
C SER A 375 20.72 14.77 12.39
N VAL A 376 20.33 15.82 13.12
CA VAL A 376 18.95 16.21 13.48
C VAL A 376 18.21 15.27 14.45
N ALA A 377 18.74 15.15 15.68
CA ALA A 377 17.94 14.93 16.87
C ALA A 377 18.17 16.08 17.86
N SER A 378 17.11 16.73 18.34
CA SER A 378 17.19 17.82 19.32
C SER A 378 16.29 17.53 20.52
N GLY A 379 16.91 17.22 21.66
CA GLY A 379 16.24 16.93 22.95
C GLY A 379 15.61 15.52 23.04
N THR A 380 15.83 14.71 24.08
CA THR A 380 16.64 14.91 25.30
C THR A 380 17.11 13.57 25.86
N PHE A 381 18.41 13.41 26.11
CA PHE A 381 18.99 12.19 26.71
C PHE A 381 18.90 12.21 28.25
N SER A 382 18.49 11.10 28.87
CA SER A 382 19.19 10.56 30.06
C SER A 382 18.72 9.19 30.55
N ARG A 383 19.64 8.21 30.42
CA ARG A 383 19.89 7.08 31.35
C ARG A 383 18.72 6.18 31.78
N THR A 384 18.78 4.92 31.33
CA THR A 384 19.13 3.84 32.28
C THR A 384 20.07 2.83 31.59
N GLN A 385 21.05 2.34 32.33
CA GLN A 385 22.11 1.45 31.82
C GLN A 385 21.78 -0.03 32.07
N LEU A 386 22.25 -0.90 31.15
CA LEU A 386 22.57 -2.33 31.32
C LEU A 386 21.42 -3.37 31.31
N ARG A 387 21.67 -4.45 30.53
CA ARG A 387 20.98 -5.77 30.45
C ARG A 387 19.64 -5.76 29.68
N GLN A 388 19.40 -6.62 28.69
CA GLN A 388 20.14 -7.77 28.14
C GLN A 388 20.04 -7.77 26.60
N THR A 389 21.16 -7.75 25.88
CA THR A 389 21.15 -8.20 24.48
C THR A 389 20.84 -9.70 24.46
N SER A 390 19.91 -10.12 23.60
CA SER A 390 19.34 -11.47 23.72
C SER A 390 20.43 -12.53 23.50
N LEU A 391 20.49 -13.50 24.41
CA LEU A 391 21.38 -14.66 24.29
C LEU A 391 21.11 -15.41 22.98
N LEU A 392 19.86 -15.39 22.51
CA LEU A 392 19.41 -15.99 21.25
C LEU A 392 20.04 -15.33 20.02
N SER A 393 20.18 -14.00 19.99
CA SER A 393 20.84 -13.29 18.87
C SER A 393 22.32 -13.68 18.77
N ARG A 394 23.01 -13.78 19.92
CA ARG A 394 24.41 -14.25 19.95
C ARG A 394 24.52 -15.74 19.62
N LEU A 395 23.57 -16.58 20.04
CA LEU A 395 23.54 -18.01 19.69
C LEU A 395 23.15 -18.26 18.23
N ALA A 396 22.39 -17.36 17.60
CA ALA A 396 22.13 -17.38 16.16
C ALA A 396 23.39 -17.01 15.36
N GLN A 397 24.09 -15.94 15.76
CA GLN A 397 25.40 -15.57 15.19
C GLN A 397 26.46 -16.68 15.38
N LEU A 398 26.49 -17.35 16.52
CA LEU A 398 27.39 -18.50 16.77
C LEU A 398 26.97 -19.80 16.05
N ARG A 399 25.73 -19.89 15.55
CA ARG A 399 25.27 -21.00 14.68
C ARG A 399 25.50 -20.72 13.20
N LEU A 400 25.55 -19.45 12.80
CA LEU A 400 26.14 -19.00 11.54
C LEU A 400 27.67 -19.04 11.64
N GLY A 401 28.22 -20.20 11.97
CA GLY A 401 29.65 -20.46 11.86
C GLY A 401 30.10 -20.13 10.44
N ALA A 402 31.19 -19.36 10.33
CA ALA A 402 31.63 -18.68 9.11
C ALA A 402 31.39 -19.52 7.85
N ARG A 403 30.28 -19.22 7.15
CA ARG A 403 30.10 -19.72 5.79
C ARG A 403 31.24 -19.11 4.98
N LYS A 404 32.00 -19.96 4.30
CA LYS A 404 32.85 -19.51 3.19
C LYS A 404 31.99 -18.64 2.26
N PRO A 405 32.57 -17.65 1.55
CA PRO A 405 31.87 -17.02 0.43
C PRO A 405 31.27 -18.14 -0.41
N ALA A 406 29.98 -18.01 -0.74
CA ALA A 406 29.32 -19.02 -1.54
C ALA A 406 30.01 -19.01 -2.91
N ASP A 407 30.54 -20.16 -3.33
CA ASP A 407 31.01 -20.31 -4.71
C ASP A 407 29.84 -19.97 -5.65
N PRO A 408 30.08 -19.31 -6.80
CA PRO A 408 29.04 -18.94 -7.75
C PRO A 408 28.18 -20.16 -8.07
N ALA A 409 26.85 -19.96 -8.09
CA ALA A 409 25.88 -21.05 -8.09
C ALA A 409 26.15 -22.02 -9.24
N THR A 410 26.45 -23.28 -8.90
CA THR A 410 26.83 -24.28 -9.91
C THR A 410 25.70 -24.51 -10.91
N ARG A 411 26.05 -24.81 -12.17
CA ARG A 411 25.09 -25.20 -13.23
C ARG A 411 23.96 -26.10 -12.71
N GLN A 412 24.30 -27.17 -11.99
CA GLN A 412 23.30 -28.10 -11.45
C GLN A 412 22.37 -27.43 -10.43
N ALA A 413 22.90 -26.64 -9.48
CA ALA A 413 22.08 -25.96 -8.48
C ALA A 413 21.14 -24.90 -9.10
N LEU A 414 21.53 -24.27 -10.22
CA LEU A 414 20.65 -23.38 -10.98
C LEU A 414 19.57 -24.16 -11.73
N LEU A 415 19.91 -25.28 -12.37
CA LEU A 415 18.95 -26.14 -13.06
C LEU A 415 17.94 -26.79 -12.09
N ASP A 416 18.39 -27.21 -10.90
CA ASP A 416 17.53 -27.76 -9.85
C ASP A 416 16.48 -26.74 -9.40
N LYS A 417 16.84 -25.45 -9.28
CA LYS A 417 15.89 -24.34 -9.01
C LYS A 417 14.90 -24.10 -10.15
N LEU A 418 15.27 -24.42 -11.39
CA LEU A 418 14.44 -24.27 -12.58
C LEU A 418 13.71 -25.56 -12.99
N LYS A 419 13.68 -26.56 -12.11
CA LYS A 419 13.01 -27.83 -12.34
C LYS A 419 11.50 -27.71 -12.13
N ASP A 420 11.09 -27.43 -10.90
CA ASP A 420 9.69 -27.49 -10.43
C ASP A 420 9.06 -26.08 -10.34
N VAL A 421 9.17 -25.30 -11.41
CA VAL A 421 8.77 -23.88 -11.47
C VAL A 421 7.25 -23.75 -11.63
N PRO A 422 6.54 -22.96 -10.80
CA PRO A 422 5.09 -22.73 -10.93
C PRO A 422 4.66 -22.22 -12.30
N ALA A 423 3.51 -22.69 -12.81
CA ALA A 423 3.00 -22.29 -14.12
C ALA A 423 2.48 -20.84 -14.13
N GLU A 424 1.83 -20.41 -13.05
CA GLU A 424 1.33 -19.03 -12.87
C GLU A 424 2.32 -18.19 -12.05
N GLU A 425 2.56 -16.95 -12.46
CA GLU A 425 3.39 -16.00 -11.71
C GLU A 425 2.67 -15.52 -10.44
N GLY A 426 3.20 -15.88 -9.27
CA GLY A 426 2.69 -15.40 -7.99
C GLY A 426 3.18 -13.98 -7.64
N PRO A 427 2.43 -13.20 -6.84
CA PRO A 427 2.86 -11.86 -6.40
C PRO A 427 4.23 -11.83 -5.71
N GLU A 428 4.60 -12.92 -5.04
CA GLU A 428 5.92 -13.09 -4.41
C GLU A 428 7.07 -13.06 -5.44
N ALA A 429 6.86 -13.65 -6.63
CA ALA A 429 7.84 -13.63 -7.72
C ALA A 429 8.10 -12.19 -8.21
N VAL A 430 7.02 -11.42 -8.35
CA VAL A 430 7.04 -9.99 -8.71
C VAL A 430 7.77 -9.17 -7.65
N VAL A 431 7.48 -9.40 -6.35
CA VAL A 431 8.18 -8.72 -5.26
C VAL A 431 9.67 -9.07 -5.26
N HIS A 432 10.06 -10.33 -5.48
CA HIS A 432 11.47 -10.70 -5.61
C HIS A 432 12.15 -10.04 -6.82
N LEU A 433 11.48 -9.97 -7.98
CA LEU A 433 12.02 -9.26 -9.15
C LEU A 433 12.24 -7.77 -8.85
N GLU A 434 11.33 -7.11 -8.14
CA GLU A 434 11.50 -5.72 -7.72
C GLU A 434 12.57 -5.54 -6.63
N VAL A 435 12.76 -6.50 -5.71
CA VAL A 435 13.91 -6.50 -4.79
C VAL A 435 15.22 -6.61 -5.58
N ALA A 436 15.27 -7.50 -6.58
CA ALA A 436 16.42 -7.66 -7.46
C ALA A 436 16.72 -6.38 -8.26
N ARG A 437 15.68 -5.73 -8.81
CA ARG A 437 15.78 -4.45 -9.53
C ARG A 437 16.34 -3.35 -8.62
N VAL A 438 15.83 -3.25 -7.39
CA VAL A 438 16.31 -2.29 -6.40
C VAL A 438 17.79 -2.51 -6.07
N TYR A 439 18.24 -3.74 -5.89
CA TYR A 439 19.68 -4.00 -5.68
C TYR A 439 20.52 -3.73 -6.95
N ALA A 440 20.02 -4.05 -8.15
CA ALA A 440 20.70 -3.75 -9.41
C ALA A 440 20.88 -2.23 -9.63
N GLU A 441 19.89 -1.42 -9.25
CA GLU A 441 19.98 0.05 -9.22
C GLU A 441 21.09 0.55 -8.27
N VAL A 442 21.29 -0.10 -7.11
CA VAL A 442 22.37 0.25 -6.17
C VAL A 442 23.75 -0.11 -6.72
N VAL A 443 23.88 -1.24 -7.44
CA VAL A 443 25.13 -1.60 -8.12
C VAL A 443 25.46 -0.59 -9.23
N LEU A 444 24.46 -0.13 -9.98
CA LEU A 444 24.62 0.87 -11.05
C LEU A 444 24.90 2.29 -10.50
N LEU A 445 24.19 2.70 -9.44
CA LEU A 445 24.25 4.04 -8.84
C LEU A 445 24.34 3.95 -7.30
N PRO A 446 25.51 3.62 -6.72
CA PRO A 446 25.71 3.53 -5.27
C PRO A 446 25.30 4.79 -4.51
N GLU A 447 25.47 5.95 -5.15
CA GLU A 447 25.10 7.28 -4.64
C GLU A 447 23.62 7.37 -4.20
N THR A 448 22.74 6.56 -4.79
CA THR A 448 21.31 6.54 -4.45
C THR A 448 21.05 5.94 -3.06
N ARG A 449 21.96 5.09 -2.56
CA ARG A 449 21.86 4.40 -1.27
C ARG A 449 23.24 4.22 -0.63
N PRO A 450 23.88 5.29 -0.14
CA PRO A 450 25.27 5.28 0.31
C PRO A 450 25.54 4.44 1.58
N ALA A 451 24.52 3.82 2.18
CA ALA A 451 24.66 2.89 3.30
C ALA A 451 24.50 1.40 2.88
N GLU A 452 24.13 1.12 1.64
CA GLU A 452 24.07 -0.24 1.09
C GLU A 452 25.37 -0.52 0.33
N ASP A 453 26.07 -1.62 0.65
CA ASP A 453 27.32 -1.98 -0.03
C ASP A 453 27.04 -2.51 -1.46
N PRO A 454 27.73 -2.01 -2.50
CA PRO A 454 27.50 -2.47 -3.88
C PRO A 454 27.92 -3.92 -4.15
N GLU A 455 28.87 -4.50 -3.41
CA GLU A 455 29.30 -5.89 -3.61
C GLU A 455 28.32 -6.89 -2.99
N GLU A 456 27.77 -6.57 -1.82
CA GLU A 456 26.69 -7.33 -1.21
C GLU A 456 25.38 -7.12 -1.97
N SER A 457 25.14 -5.92 -2.52
CA SER A 457 23.98 -5.64 -3.40
C SER A 457 24.03 -6.45 -4.69
N LEU A 458 25.20 -6.64 -5.30
CA LEU A 458 25.39 -7.53 -6.45
C LEU A 458 24.89 -8.97 -6.17
N LYS A 459 25.28 -9.53 -5.01
CA LYS A 459 24.86 -10.87 -4.59
C LYS A 459 23.36 -10.93 -4.27
N GLY A 460 22.81 -9.88 -3.64
CA GLY A 460 21.39 -9.75 -3.35
C GLY A 460 20.53 -9.68 -4.62
N ALA A 461 20.95 -8.89 -5.61
CA ALA A 461 20.30 -8.80 -6.91
C ALA A 461 20.26 -10.16 -7.62
N LEU A 462 21.40 -10.86 -7.71
CA LEU A 462 21.47 -12.19 -8.31
C LEU A 462 20.58 -13.19 -7.57
N PHE A 463 20.66 -13.25 -6.23
CA PHE A 463 19.82 -14.14 -5.42
C PHE A 463 18.34 -13.98 -5.74
N HIS A 464 17.83 -12.74 -5.66
CA HIS A 464 16.41 -12.48 -5.86
C HIS A 464 15.97 -12.62 -7.32
N LEU A 465 16.84 -12.35 -8.30
CA LEU A 465 16.55 -12.59 -9.72
C LEU A 465 16.35 -14.08 -10.01
N TYR A 466 17.28 -14.94 -9.58
CA TYR A 466 17.12 -16.39 -9.71
C TYR A 466 15.93 -16.93 -8.91
N PHE A 467 15.64 -16.33 -7.75
CA PHE A 467 14.49 -16.74 -6.94
C PHE A 467 13.15 -16.37 -7.62
N ALA A 468 13.02 -15.16 -8.15
CA ALA A 468 11.87 -14.74 -8.97
C ALA A 468 11.68 -15.65 -10.20
N ALA A 469 12.76 -16.03 -10.88
CA ALA A 469 12.71 -17.00 -11.98
C ALA A 469 12.23 -18.39 -11.51
N SER A 470 12.71 -18.89 -10.37
CA SER A 470 12.25 -20.17 -9.79
C SER A 470 10.79 -20.14 -9.32
N LEU A 471 10.23 -18.97 -9.04
CA LEU A 471 8.82 -18.76 -8.74
C LEU A 471 7.95 -18.49 -10.00
N GLY A 472 8.53 -18.58 -11.20
CA GLY A 472 7.79 -18.50 -12.46
C GLY A 472 7.65 -17.10 -13.06
N SER A 473 8.39 -16.10 -12.58
CA SER A 473 8.34 -14.74 -13.16
C SER A 473 8.87 -14.73 -14.58
N VAL A 474 8.00 -14.38 -15.55
CA VAL A 474 8.32 -14.41 -16.99
C VAL A 474 9.42 -13.42 -17.37
N VAL A 475 9.42 -12.23 -16.74
CA VAL A 475 10.48 -11.23 -16.92
C VAL A 475 11.80 -11.72 -16.34
N ALA A 476 11.79 -12.32 -15.14
CA ALA A 476 13.01 -12.87 -14.55
C ALA A 476 13.59 -14.03 -15.37
N LEU A 477 12.73 -14.91 -15.92
CA LEU A 477 13.12 -15.99 -16.81
C LEU A 477 13.77 -15.47 -18.11
N ALA A 478 13.21 -14.43 -18.73
CA ALA A 478 13.79 -13.81 -19.92
C ALA A 478 15.17 -13.16 -19.64
N ILE A 479 15.31 -12.42 -18.54
CA ILE A 479 16.58 -11.83 -18.12
C ILE A 479 17.63 -12.91 -17.83
N VAL A 480 17.26 -13.97 -17.10
CA VAL A 480 18.15 -15.11 -16.81
C VAL A 480 18.57 -15.83 -18.11
N ALA A 481 17.67 -15.96 -19.08
CA ALA A 481 17.99 -16.53 -20.38
C ALA A 481 19.07 -15.73 -21.12
N ARG A 482 18.95 -14.39 -21.18
CA ARG A 482 19.97 -13.51 -21.79
C ARG A 482 21.31 -13.61 -21.05
N MET A 483 21.30 -13.48 -19.73
CA MET A 483 22.51 -13.55 -18.90
C MET A 483 23.30 -14.84 -19.09
N HIS A 484 22.62 -15.98 -19.27
CA HIS A 484 23.26 -17.27 -19.49
C HIS A 484 23.49 -17.64 -20.97
N SER A 485 22.94 -16.90 -21.94
CA SER A 485 23.31 -17.02 -23.36
C SER A 485 24.48 -16.11 -23.74
N GLY A 486 24.94 -15.25 -22.82
CA GLY A 486 26.00 -14.27 -23.04
C GLY A 486 25.51 -12.95 -23.65
N VAL A 487 24.20 -12.76 -23.78
CA VAL A 487 23.59 -11.52 -24.26
C VAL A 487 23.30 -10.59 -23.08
N GLU A 488 23.61 -9.31 -23.23
CA GLU A 488 23.28 -8.30 -22.20
C GLU A 488 21.76 -8.08 -22.13
N PRO A 489 21.14 -8.07 -20.94
CA PRO A 489 19.76 -7.61 -20.75
C PRO A 489 19.55 -6.15 -21.21
N GLU A 490 18.32 -5.79 -21.58
CA GLU A 490 18.02 -4.46 -22.13
C GLU A 490 18.07 -3.35 -21.07
N GLY A 491 17.55 -3.61 -19.87
CA GLY A 491 17.57 -2.63 -18.78
C GLY A 491 18.99 -2.26 -18.34
N THR A 492 19.31 -0.97 -18.30
CA THR A 492 20.67 -0.47 -17.96
C THR A 492 21.23 -1.00 -16.64
N ALA A 493 20.37 -1.12 -15.61
CA ALA A 493 20.73 -1.74 -14.33
C ALA A 493 21.04 -3.23 -14.47
N TRP A 494 20.29 -3.98 -15.29
CA TRP A 494 20.52 -5.41 -15.54
C TRP A 494 21.77 -5.65 -16.39
N ALA A 495 21.99 -4.85 -17.44
CA ALA A 495 23.21 -4.90 -18.26
C ALA A 495 24.46 -4.63 -17.41
N HIS A 496 24.41 -3.61 -16.55
CA HIS A 496 25.51 -3.28 -15.63
C HIS A 496 25.70 -4.37 -14.56
N LEU A 497 24.62 -4.87 -13.96
CA LEU A 497 24.67 -5.99 -13.01
C LEU A 497 25.37 -7.20 -13.63
N THR A 498 24.98 -7.59 -14.85
CA THR A 498 25.54 -8.72 -15.60
C THR A 498 27.04 -8.53 -15.85
N LYS A 499 27.45 -7.38 -16.40
CA LYS A 499 28.85 -7.02 -16.63
C LYS A 499 29.69 -7.08 -15.34
N THR A 500 29.17 -6.51 -14.26
CA THR A 500 29.86 -6.44 -12.97
C THR A 500 29.95 -7.82 -12.31
N ALA A 501 28.91 -8.66 -12.43
CA ALA A 501 28.89 -10.03 -11.92
C ALA A 501 29.91 -10.93 -12.66
N LEU A 502 29.94 -10.87 -14.00
CA LEU A 502 30.93 -11.59 -14.81
C LEU A 502 32.35 -11.17 -14.47
N LYS A 503 32.61 -9.86 -14.40
CA LYS A 503 33.94 -9.30 -14.07
C LYS A 503 34.43 -9.71 -12.68
N LYS A 504 33.53 -9.90 -11.72
CA LYS A 504 33.85 -10.32 -10.35
C LYS A 504 33.85 -11.84 -10.14
N GLY A 505 33.41 -12.62 -11.13
CA GLY A 505 33.26 -14.08 -10.99
C GLY A 505 32.05 -14.52 -10.16
N GLU A 506 31.12 -13.61 -9.86
CA GLU A 506 29.86 -13.91 -9.14
C GLU A 506 28.80 -14.52 -10.08
N LEU A 507 28.97 -14.36 -11.39
CA LEU A 507 28.17 -14.99 -12.43
C LEU A 507 29.06 -15.82 -13.35
N VAL A 508 28.62 -17.05 -13.64
CA VAL A 508 29.19 -17.92 -14.67
C VAL A 508 28.09 -18.23 -15.69
N VAL A 509 28.40 -18.02 -16.98
CA VAL A 509 27.51 -18.29 -18.11
C VAL A 509 27.34 -19.81 -18.25
N HIS A 510 26.09 -20.27 -18.41
CA HIS A 510 25.74 -21.68 -18.47
C HIS A 510 24.65 -21.85 -19.53
N PRO A 511 25.01 -22.17 -20.78
CA PRO A 511 24.07 -22.26 -21.91
C PRO A 511 22.83 -23.14 -21.65
N GLU A 512 22.95 -24.16 -20.81
CA GLU A 512 21.84 -25.06 -20.45
C GLU A 512 20.84 -24.40 -19.49
N VAL A 513 21.30 -23.45 -18.65
CA VAL A 513 20.44 -22.59 -17.83
C VAL A 513 19.69 -21.61 -18.72
N ALA A 514 20.34 -21.08 -19.77
CA ALA A 514 19.67 -20.22 -20.75
C ALA A 514 18.57 -20.96 -21.50
N LEU A 515 18.87 -22.14 -22.05
CA LEU A 515 17.88 -22.98 -22.73
C LEU A 515 16.70 -23.32 -21.80
N ARG A 516 16.94 -23.69 -20.54
CA ARG A 516 15.87 -23.99 -19.59
C ARG A 516 15.03 -22.75 -19.24
N ALA A 517 15.66 -21.60 -19.01
CA ALA A 517 14.96 -20.36 -18.68
C ALA A 517 14.12 -19.84 -19.87
N ALA A 518 14.67 -19.86 -21.09
CA ALA A 518 13.94 -19.52 -22.31
C ALA A 518 12.77 -20.49 -22.57
N THR A 519 12.98 -21.80 -22.37
CA THR A 519 11.91 -22.82 -22.45
C THR A 519 10.77 -22.53 -21.48
N LEU A 520 11.09 -22.21 -20.22
CA LEU A 520 10.08 -21.87 -19.21
C LEU A 520 9.32 -20.58 -19.55
N ALA A 521 9.98 -19.56 -20.12
CA ALA A 521 9.30 -18.35 -20.61
C ALA A 521 8.38 -18.67 -21.82
N ALA A 522 8.83 -19.51 -22.74
CA ALA A 522 8.06 -19.98 -23.89
C ALA A 522 6.81 -20.77 -23.49
N GLU A 523 6.93 -21.69 -22.52
CA GLU A 523 5.80 -22.42 -21.90
C GLU A 523 4.74 -21.49 -21.29
N ARG A 524 5.12 -20.26 -20.91
CA ARG A 524 4.26 -19.22 -20.34
C ARG A 524 3.79 -18.19 -21.38
N GLY A 525 3.98 -18.49 -22.66
CA GLY A 525 3.45 -17.70 -23.79
C GLY A 525 4.28 -16.47 -24.15
N VAL A 526 5.57 -16.42 -23.79
CA VAL A 526 6.50 -15.40 -24.31
C VAL A 526 6.92 -15.83 -25.72
N ALA A 527 6.40 -15.14 -26.74
CA ALA A 527 6.56 -15.49 -28.15
C ALA A 527 8.02 -15.43 -28.60
N GLY A 528 8.75 -14.38 -28.20
CA GLY A 528 10.17 -14.25 -28.53
C GLY A 528 11.03 -15.34 -27.89
N ALA A 529 10.65 -15.83 -26.71
CA ALA A 529 11.35 -16.93 -26.07
C ALA A 529 11.08 -18.26 -26.79
N ALA A 530 9.84 -18.49 -27.23
CA ALA A 530 9.51 -19.66 -28.06
C ALA A 530 10.28 -19.66 -29.39
N ALA A 531 10.41 -18.51 -30.04
CA ALA A 531 11.20 -18.34 -31.25
C ALA A 531 12.71 -18.59 -31.03
N ALA A 532 13.30 -18.04 -29.97
CA ALA A 532 14.70 -18.27 -29.63
C ALA A 532 15.00 -19.75 -29.31
N VAL A 533 14.08 -20.45 -28.64
CA VAL A 533 14.18 -21.89 -28.38
C VAL A 533 14.03 -22.69 -29.68
N ALA A 534 13.10 -22.32 -30.57
CA ALA A 534 12.96 -22.95 -31.88
C ALA A 534 14.24 -22.83 -32.72
N HIS A 535 14.81 -21.63 -32.79
CA HIS A 535 16.07 -21.34 -33.46
C HIS A 535 17.25 -22.16 -32.89
N ALA A 536 17.28 -22.35 -31.56
CA ALA A 536 18.31 -23.18 -30.93
C ALA A 536 18.22 -24.65 -31.34
N TYR A 537 17.01 -25.24 -31.40
CA TYR A 537 16.83 -26.61 -31.86
C TYR A 537 16.96 -26.79 -33.38
N GLU A 538 16.73 -25.73 -34.18
CA GLU A 538 16.95 -25.71 -35.63
C GLU A 538 18.45 -25.64 -35.99
N GLY A 539 19.21 -24.76 -35.33
CA GLY A 539 20.60 -24.44 -35.71
C GLY A 539 21.70 -24.84 -34.72
N CYS A 540 21.37 -25.47 -33.59
CA CYS A 540 22.31 -25.79 -32.48
C CYS A 540 23.04 -24.57 -31.88
N GLN A 541 22.49 -23.36 -32.02
CA GLN A 541 23.16 -22.09 -31.71
C GLN A 541 22.20 -21.05 -31.09
N GLY A 542 22.75 -19.98 -30.54
CA GLY A 542 21.99 -18.77 -30.19
C GLY A 542 21.50 -18.63 -28.74
N LEU A 543 21.23 -19.74 -28.04
CA LEU A 543 21.06 -19.74 -26.57
C LEU A 543 22.38 -20.04 -25.82
N GLY A 544 23.49 -20.07 -26.56
CA GLY A 544 24.85 -20.38 -26.12
C GLY A 544 25.43 -21.55 -26.90
N ASP A 545 26.75 -21.59 -27.05
CA ASP A 545 27.43 -22.57 -27.91
C ASP A 545 27.49 -23.96 -27.25
N GLY A 546 27.28 -25.02 -28.06
CA GLY A 546 27.51 -26.41 -27.64
C GLY A 546 26.47 -27.00 -26.68
N ILE A 547 25.25 -26.45 -26.60
CA ILE A 547 24.16 -27.04 -25.78
C ILE A 547 23.63 -28.34 -26.39
N LEU A 548 23.48 -28.36 -27.72
CA LEU A 548 22.90 -29.44 -28.50
C LEU A 548 23.98 -30.00 -29.42
N GLU A 549 24.15 -31.31 -29.44
CA GLU A 549 25.13 -31.99 -30.29
C GLU A 549 24.67 -32.04 -31.76
N GLU A 550 23.37 -32.20 -31.99
CA GLU A 550 22.73 -32.28 -33.31
C GLU A 550 21.39 -31.53 -33.31
N ALA A 551 20.95 -31.09 -34.49
CA ALA A 551 19.70 -30.35 -34.67
C ALA A 551 18.49 -31.29 -34.49
N GLN A 552 17.40 -30.77 -33.93
CA GLN A 552 16.20 -31.57 -33.62
C GLN A 552 14.97 -30.94 -34.30
N PRO A 553 14.74 -31.20 -35.60
CA PRO A 553 13.66 -30.60 -36.39
C PRO A 553 12.28 -30.76 -35.75
N SER A 554 11.98 -31.92 -35.19
CA SER A 554 10.72 -32.21 -34.48
C SER A 554 10.46 -31.29 -33.29
N VAL A 555 11.51 -30.97 -32.53
CA VAL A 555 11.43 -30.05 -31.38
C VAL A 555 11.38 -28.60 -31.86
N ALA A 556 12.15 -28.24 -32.89
CA ALA A 556 12.11 -26.91 -33.50
C ALA A 556 10.71 -26.57 -34.06
N VAL A 557 10.08 -27.49 -34.81
CA VAL A 557 8.71 -27.35 -35.34
C VAL A 557 7.68 -27.11 -34.22
N LYS A 558 7.78 -27.84 -33.10
CA LYS A 558 6.91 -27.62 -31.93
C LYS A 558 7.04 -26.18 -31.42
N TRP A 559 8.26 -25.67 -31.28
CA TRP A 559 8.49 -24.32 -30.76
C TRP A 559 8.14 -23.22 -31.76
N TRP A 560 8.37 -23.42 -33.06
CA TRP A 560 7.90 -22.50 -34.11
C TRP A 560 6.38 -22.37 -34.14
N ARG A 561 5.65 -23.50 -34.07
CA ARG A 561 4.17 -23.49 -33.92
C ARG A 561 3.74 -22.76 -32.63
N THR A 562 4.45 -22.94 -31.53
CA THR A 562 4.19 -22.25 -30.25
C THR A 562 4.44 -20.74 -30.32
N ALA A 563 5.50 -20.33 -31.03
CA ALA A 563 5.82 -18.92 -31.27
C ALA A 563 4.76 -18.24 -32.12
N LEU A 564 4.31 -18.88 -33.21
CA LEU A 564 3.27 -18.35 -34.12
C LEU A 564 1.91 -18.16 -33.42
N ASP A 565 1.47 -19.15 -32.64
CA ASP A 565 0.27 -19.03 -31.79
C ASP A 565 0.41 -17.91 -30.73
N SER A 566 1.61 -17.73 -30.18
CA SER A 566 1.89 -16.66 -29.22
C SER A 566 1.95 -15.26 -29.87
N PHE A 567 2.46 -15.14 -31.11
CA PHE A 567 2.47 -13.89 -31.87
C PHE A 567 1.05 -13.42 -32.18
N ALA A 568 0.17 -14.29 -32.67
CA ALA A 568 -1.24 -13.93 -32.94
C ALA A 568 -1.92 -13.36 -31.68
N LYS A 569 -1.75 -14.03 -30.53
CA LYS A 569 -2.25 -13.56 -29.23
C LYS A 569 -1.63 -12.22 -28.79
N LEU A 570 -0.37 -11.97 -29.13
CA LEU A 570 0.33 -10.72 -28.78
C LEU A 570 -0.16 -9.55 -29.66
N GLU A 571 -0.43 -9.80 -30.94
CA GLU A 571 -1.02 -8.83 -31.88
C GLU A 571 -2.45 -8.44 -31.47
N GLU A 572 -3.29 -9.41 -31.09
CA GLU A 572 -4.63 -9.15 -30.55
C GLU A 572 -4.59 -8.24 -29.31
N VAL A 573 -3.67 -8.53 -28.38
CA VAL A 573 -3.49 -7.74 -27.14
C VAL A 573 -2.98 -6.33 -27.43
N ARG A 574 -2.03 -6.16 -28.36
CA ARG A 574 -1.56 -4.83 -28.82
C ARG A 574 -2.67 -4.05 -29.50
N ALA A 575 -3.50 -4.70 -30.32
CA ALA A 575 -4.65 -4.08 -30.98
C ALA A 575 -5.78 -3.73 -29.99
N GLU A 576 -5.93 -4.47 -28.89
CA GLU A 576 -6.84 -4.12 -27.78
C GLU A 576 -6.36 -2.88 -27.02
N GLU A 577 -5.06 -2.80 -26.68
CA GLU A 577 -4.48 -1.63 -26.01
C GLU A 577 -4.53 -0.37 -26.89
N ALA A 578 -4.27 -0.48 -28.19
CA ALA A 578 -4.42 0.63 -29.13
C ALA A 578 -5.86 1.19 -29.15
N ARG A 579 -6.88 0.30 -29.16
CA ARG A 579 -8.30 0.69 -29.08
C ARG A 579 -8.66 1.30 -27.71
N GLU A 580 -8.09 0.81 -26.62
CA GLU A 580 -8.25 1.42 -25.28
C GLU A 580 -7.64 2.83 -25.22
N LEU A 581 -6.51 3.08 -25.89
CA LEU A 581 -5.87 4.39 -25.99
C LEU A 581 -6.67 5.37 -26.86
N GLU A 582 -7.17 4.92 -28.02
CA GLU A 582 -7.99 5.74 -28.91
C GLU A 582 -9.38 6.04 -28.32
N GLY A 583 -9.99 5.07 -27.64
CA GLY A 583 -11.27 5.24 -26.93
C GLY A 583 -11.16 5.97 -25.58
N GLY A 584 -9.96 6.08 -25.01
CA GLY A 584 -9.72 6.70 -23.69
C GLY A 584 -9.90 8.22 -23.67
N GLY A 585 -10.00 8.87 -24.83
CA GLY A 585 -10.10 10.33 -25.00
C GLY A 585 -11.45 10.96 -24.65
N ALA A 586 -12.15 10.51 -23.61
CA ALA A 586 -13.35 11.20 -23.09
C ALA A 586 -13.75 10.88 -21.63
N ASP A 587 -13.64 9.62 -21.17
CA ASP A 587 -14.65 9.11 -20.21
C ASP A 587 -14.10 8.33 -18.99
N SER A 588 -12.90 8.65 -18.48
CA SER A 588 -12.25 7.90 -17.38
C SER A 588 -11.79 8.73 -16.17
N LEU A 589 -12.25 9.98 -16.03
CA LEU A 589 -11.94 10.85 -14.89
C LEU A 589 -13.18 11.54 -14.27
N GLN A 590 -14.27 10.81 -14.05
CA GLN A 590 -15.39 11.30 -13.21
C GLN A 590 -16.21 10.17 -12.56
N SER A 591 -15.85 9.79 -11.34
CA SER A 591 -16.78 9.16 -10.37
C SER A 591 -16.70 9.78 -8.97
N CYS A 592 -16.18 11.01 -8.89
CA CYS A 592 -16.56 11.96 -7.83
C CYS A 592 -17.89 12.64 -8.23
N PRO A 593 -18.72 13.10 -7.29
CA PRO A 593 -19.97 13.77 -7.62
C PRO A 593 -19.71 15.06 -8.41
N SER A 594 -20.08 15.09 -9.69
CA SER A 594 -20.10 16.30 -10.51
C SER A 594 -21.35 17.10 -10.18
N PHE A 595 -21.21 18.10 -9.32
CA PHE A 595 -22.26 19.10 -9.08
C PHE A 595 -22.02 20.33 -9.95
N ALA A 596 -23.06 20.76 -10.66
CA ALA A 596 -23.00 21.89 -11.57
C ALA A 596 -22.83 23.21 -10.81
N ASP A 597 -21.85 24.02 -11.21
CA ASP A 597 -21.69 25.38 -10.71
C ASP A 597 -22.88 26.25 -11.12
N SER A 598 -23.70 26.64 -10.13
CA SER A 598 -24.77 27.60 -10.34
C SER A 598 -24.24 29.03 -10.27
N ASN A 599 -24.22 29.71 -11.42
CA ASN A 599 -24.27 31.17 -11.62
C ASN A 599 -23.92 32.06 -10.41
N VAL A 600 -22.74 32.68 -10.45
CA VAL A 600 -22.51 33.99 -9.81
C VAL A 600 -22.16 35.02 -10.88
N ALA A 601 -23.10 35.91 -11.16
CA ALA A 601 -22.84 37.07 -12.00
C ALA A 601 -22.10 38.15 -11.18
N GLY A 602 -20.94 38.58 -11.68
CA GLY A 602 -20.14 39.67 -11.12
C GLY A 602 -19.41 40.39 -12.25
N THR A 603 -19.60 41.70 -12.34
CA THR A 603 -19.20 42.55 -13.48
C THR A 603 -17.86 43.27 -13.25
N MET A 604 -17.29 43.81 -14.35
CA MET A 604 -16.18 44.80 -14.41
C MET A 604 -14.76 44.20 -14.26
N ASP A 605 -13.73 44.53 -15.06
CA ASP A 605 -13.62 45.46 -16.21
C ASP A 605 -12.52 44.99 -17.21
N GLU A 606 -12.39 45.69 -18.35
CA GLU A 606 -11.53 45.39 -19.51
C GLU A 606 -10.01 45.62 -19.30
N GLU A 607 -9.14 44.86 -19.99
CA GLU A 607 -8.28 45.42 -21.06
C GLU A 607 -7.60 44.34 -21.95
N GLN A 608 -7.86 44.43 -23.27
CA GLN A 608 -6.96 44.36 -24.44
C GLN A 608 -5.60 43.60 -24.35
N ALA A 609 -5.09 42.88 -25.36
CA ALA A 609 -5.54 42.41 -26.69
C ALA A 609 -4.51 41.31 -27.14
N LEU A 610 -4.73 40.39 -28.09
CA LEU A 610 -4.84 40.57 -29.55
C LEU A 610 -5.23 39.22 -30.21
N SER A 611 -5.99 39.28 -31.29
CA SER A 611 -6.47 38.17 -32.14
C SER A 611 -5.58 38.04 -33.40
N PRO A 612 -5.92 37.34 -34.52
CA PRO A 612 -7.11 36.50 -34.84
C PRO A 612 -6.85 35.20 -35.64
N SER A 613 -7.95 34.48 -35.95
CA SER A 613 -8.30 33.80 -37.23
C SER A 613 -8.59 32.29 -37.11
N VAL A 614 -9.62 31.67 -37.75
CA VAL A 614 -10.65 32.17 -38.69
C VAL A 614 -11.87 31.19 -38.80
N GLN A 615 -13.06 31.73 -39.12
CA GLN A 615 -14.30 31.11 -39.71
C GLN A 615 -14.91 29.83 -39.06
N ARG A 616 -16.14 29.84 -38.49
CA ARG A 616 -17.50 29.99 -39.08
C ARG A 616 -17.98 28.84 -40.01
N VAL A 617 -18.96 28.05 -39.54
CA VAL A 617 -20.29 27.83 -40.18
C VAL A 617 -21.34 27.60 -39.07
N SER A 618 -22.61 27.94 -39.32
CA SER A 618 -23.80 27.71 -38.46
C SER A 618 -25.02 27.47 -39.38
N PRO A 619 -26.25 27.26 -38.86
CA PRO A 619 -26.73 26.26 -37.91
C PRO A 619 -27.92 25.44 -38.49
N ALA A 620 -28.39 24.40 -37.80
CA ALA A 620 -29.69 23.77 -38.06
C ALA A 620 -30.71 24.13 -36.96
N ARG A 621 -31.95 24.45 -37.36
CA ARG A 621 -33.05 24.90 -36.49
C ARG A 621 -33.87 23.74 -35.92
N HIS A 622 -34.62 24.05 -34.86
CA HIS A 622 -35.94 23.53 -34.42
C HIS A 622 -35.93 23.15 -32.92
N MET A 623 -36.99 23.34 -32.13
CA MET A 623 -38.09 24.32 -32.16
C MET A 623 -38.72 24.32 -30.75
N SER A 624 -39.28 25.44 -30.27
CA SER A 624 -39.88 25.51 -28.93
C SER A 624 -41.29 24.89 -28.88
N SER A 625 -41.62 24.20 -27.78
CA SER A 625 -42.98 24.21 -27.24
C SER A 625 -42.97 24.04 -25.71
N ASN A 626 -43.78 24.86 -25.03
CA ASN A 626 -44.02 24.76 -23.59
C ASN A 626 -45.10 23.71 -23.30
N ILE A 627 -44.94 22.89 -22.26
CA ILE A 627 -46.05 22.27 -21.52
C ILE A 627 -45.77 22.36 -20.01
N THR A 628 -46.83 22.58 -19.25
CA THR A 628 -46.86 22.84 -17.81
C THR A 628 -47.03 21.59 -16.95
N ASP A 629 -46.36 21.58 -15.79
CA ASP A 629 -46.88 21.15 -14.48
C ASP A 629 -47.59 19.78 -14.32
N VAL A 630 -46.90 18.79 -13.71
CA VAL A 630 -47.47 17.94 -12.64
C VAL A 630 -46.39 17.36 -11.71
N SER A 631 -46.79 17.06 -10.47
CA SER A 631 -46.04 16.40 -9.39
C SER A 631 -45.64 14.93 -9.66
N GLY A 632 -44.49 14.49 -9.13
CA GLY A 632 -44.22 13.05 -8.91
C GLY A 632 -42.75 12.68 -8.64
N GLU A 633 -42.50 12.03 -7.50
CA GLU A 633 -41.40 11.08 -7.20
C GLU A 633 -39.96 11.42 -7.64
N MET A 634 -39.14 11.93 -6.70
CA MET A 634 -37.68 11.89 -6.83
C MET A 634 -37.14 10.48 -6.61
N LEU A 635 -37.07 9.69 -7.68
CA LEU A 635 -36.23 8.49 -7.76
C LEU A 635 -34.76 8.92 -7.89
N GLY A 636 -34.05 9.00 -6.76
CA GLY A 636 -32.62 9.26 -6.72
C GLY A 636 -31.83 8.11 -7.36
N GLY A 637 -31.33 8.33 -8.59
CA GLY A 637 -30.52 7.35 -9.30
C GLY A 637 -29.19 7.08 -8.60
N VAL A 638 -29.03 5.88 -8.04
CA VAL A 638 -27.75 5.42 -7.48
C VAL A 638 -26.84 5.00 -8.62
N VAL A 639 -25.90 5.88 -9.00
CA VAL A 639 -24.83 5.52 -9.95
C VAL A 639 -23.78 4.70 -9.20
N THR A 640 -23.90 3.37 -9.25
CA THR A 640 -22.90 2.45 -8.68
C THR A 640 -21.70 2.29 -9.60
N ALA A 641 -20.70 3.17 -9.45
CA ALA A 641 -19.34 2.90 -9.91
C ALA A 641 -18.70 1.83 -9.00
N THR A 642 -18.87 0.54 -9.33
CA THR A 642 -18.32 -0.56 -8.54
C THR A 642 -16.81 -0.66 -8.70
N LEU A 643 -16.06 -0.13 -7.73
CA LEU A 643 -14.65 -0.46 -7.57
C LEU A 643 -14.48 -1.98 -7.42
N PRO A 644 -13.41 -2.60 -7.97
CA PRO A 644 -13.19 -4.04 -7.91
C PRO A 644 -12.88 -4.51 -6.46
N PRO A 645 -13.39 -5.69 -6.00
CA PRO A 645 -13.28 -6.19 -4.62
C PRO A 645 -11.91 -6.02 -3.94
N LEU A 646 -11.85 -6.03 -2.61
CA LEU A 646 -10.59 -5.81 -1.86
C LEU A 646 -9.52 -6.88 -2.10
N LEU A 647 -9.88 -7.97 -2.77
CA LEU A 647 -9.05 -9.13 -3.11
C LEU A 647 -8.96 -9.37 -4.63
N THR A 648 -9.26 -8.39 -5.48
CA THR A 648 -8.99 -8.54 -6.92
C THR A 648 -7.50 -8.56 -7.22
N GLY A 649 -7.14 -9.36 -8.23
CA GLY A 649 -5.81 -9.36 -8.81
C GLY A 649 -5.43 -8.02 -9.48
N PRO A 650 -4.20 -7.92 -10.02
CA PRO A 650 -3.71 -6.72 -10.67
C PRO A 650 -4.54 -6.37 -11.91
N SER A 651 -4.52 -5.09 -12.30
CA SER A 651 -5.20 -4.63 -13.52
C SER A 651 -4.71 -5.37 -14.78
N LYS A 652 -5.62 -5.62 -15.75
CA LYS A 652 -5.25 -6.24 -17.04
C LYS A 652 -4.10 -5.51 -17.74
N LYS A 653 -4.13 -4.17 -17.69
CA LYS A 653 -3.08 -3.29 -18.23
C LYS A 653 -1.72 -3.57 -17.61
N TRP A 654 -1.66 -3.74 -16.29
CA TRP A 654 -0.40 -4.09 -15.60
C TRP A 654 0.11 -5.47 -16.03
N VAL A 655 -0.77 -6.47 -16.14
CA VAL A 655 -0.39 -7.83 -16.60
C VAL A 655 0.12 -7.81 -18.04
N ARG A 656 -0.55 -7.09 -18.95
CA ARG A 656 -0.08 -6.88 -20.34
C ARG A 656 1.33 -6.24 -20.35
N ARG A 657 1.57 -5.23 -19.51
CA ARG A 657 2.87 -4.56 -19.41
C ARG A 657 4.01 -5.49 -18.95
N GLN A 658 3.77 -6.36 -17.97
CA GLN A 658 4.78 -7.37 -17.56
C GLN A 658 5.08 -8.33 -18.72
N ARG A 659 4.06 -8.77 -19.46
CA ARG A 659 4.26 -9.61 -20.65
C ARG A 659 5.09 -8.89 -21.72
N PHE A 660 4.80 -7.63 -22.03
CA PHE A 660 5.62 -6.86 -22.99
C PHE A 660 7.07 -6.74 -22.55
N THR A 661 7.34 -6.45 -21.26
CA THR A 661 8.73 -6.43 -20.75
C THR A 661 9.44 -7.78 -20.89
N ALA A 662 8.71 -8.90 -20.77
CA ALA A 662 9.29 -10.23 -21.03
C ALA A 662 9.52 -10.51 -22.52
N GLU A 663 8.65 -10.02 -23.41
CA GLU A 663 8.85 -10.10 -24.87
C GLU A 663 10.03 -9.24 -25.33
N ASP A 664 10.19 -8.02 -24.81
CA ASP A 664 11.30 -7.12 -25.15
C ASP A 664 12.66 -7.72 -24.70
N GLU A 665 12.71 -8.28 -23.48
CA GLU A 665 13.90 -9.03 -23.04
C GLU A 665 14.10 -10.31 -23.88
N ALA A 666 13.05 -11.04 -24.25
CA ALA A 666 13.20 -12.24 -25.10
C ALA A 666 13.62 -11.91 -26.55
N ALA A 667 13.20 -10.76 -27.09
CA ALA A 667 13.51 -10.32 -28.46
C ALA A 667 15.00 -10.12 -28.72
N GLY A 668 15.79 -9.82 -27.68
CA GLY A 668 17.24 -9.72 -27.79
C GLY A 668 17.99 -11.06 -27.77
N LEU A 669 17.31 -12.19 -27.51
CA LEU A 669 17.91 -13.51 -27.71
C LEU A 669 18.14 -13.77 -29.21
N ALA A 670 19.16 -14.53 -29.56
CA ALA A 670 19.38 -14.89 -30.96
C ALA A 670 18.20 -15.75 -31.48
N GLY A 671 17.60 -15.33 -32.59
CA GLY A 671 16.36 -15.92 -33.11
C GLY A 671 15.10 -15.54 -32.31
N GLY A 672 15.18 -14.64 -31.33
CA GLY A 672 14.05 -14.23 -30.48
C GLY A 672 13.16 -13.12 -31.03
N ALA A 673 13.60 -12.39 -32.07
CA ALA A 673 12.81 -11.35 -32.74
C ALA A 673 12.56 -11.60 -34.25
N PRO A 674 12.13 -12.81 -34.67
CA PRO A 674 11.77 -13.03 -36.06
C PRO A 674 10.46 -12.32 -36.38
N THR A 675 10.33 -11.86 -37.62
CA THR A 675 9.02 -11.49 -38.15
C THR A 675 8.13 -12.73 -38.36
N ARG A 676 6.82 -12.54 -38.43
CA ARG A 676 5.85 -13.64 -38.66
C ARG A 676 6.18 -14.46 -39.92
N TYR A 677 6.62 -13.81 -41.00
CA TYR A 677 7.03 -14.48 -42.24
C TYR A 677 8.36 -15.24 -42.12
N GLU A 678 9.31 -14.78 -41.29
CA GLU A 678 10.55 -15.53 -41.04
C GLU A 678 10.28 -16.80 -40.22
N ALA A 679 9.44 -16.70 -39.19
CA ALA A 679 9.03 -17.85 -38.38
C ALA A 679 8.25 -18.90 -39.21
N LEU A 680 7.31 -18.47 -40.05
CA LEU A 680 6.60 -19.35 -41.00
C LEU A 680 7.56 -19.99 -42.01
N ALA A 681 8.54 -19.25 -42.53
CA ALA A 681 9.51 -19.78 -43.48
C ALA A 681 10.49 -20.79 -42.86
N SER A 682 10.92 -20.63 -41.59
CA SER A 682 11.70 -21.65 -40.89
C SER A 682 10.84 -22.88 -40.58
N LEU A 683 9.59 -22.71 -40.15
CA LEU A 683 8.64 -23.81 -39.98
C LEU A 683 8.45 -24.61 -41.27
N GLY A 684 8.15 -23.95 -42.38
CA GLY A 684 7.88 -24.60 -43.66
C GLY A 684 9.08 -25.34 -44.25
N LYS A 685 10.31 -24.82 -44.09
CA LYS A 685 11.53 -25.56 -44.47
C LYS A 685 11.72 -26.84 -43.65
N LEU A 686 11.53 -26.77 -42.33
CA LEU A 686 11.66 -27.94 -41.46
C LEU A 686 10.61 -29.01 -41.82
N LEU A 687 9.39 -28.61 -42.17
CA LEU A 687 8.35 -29.53 -42.64
C LEU A 687 8.67 -30.12 -44.04
N LEU A 688 9.31 -29.35 -44.93
CA LEU A 688 9.74 -29.81 -46.25
C LEU A 688 10.92 -30.80 -46.19
N GLU A 689 11.93 -30.51 -45.37
CA GLU A 689 13.14 -31.33 -45.23
C GLU A 689 12.92 -32.56 -44.33
N GLY A 690 12.06 -32.45 -43.30
CA GLY A 690 11.89 -33.45 -42.26
C GLY A 690 13.13 -33.60 -41.36
N GLY A 691 13.27 -34.76 -40.71
CA GLY A 691 14.48 -35.11 -39.95
C GLY A 691 14.22 -36.00 -38.75
N GLU A 692 15.07 -35.92 -37.72
CA GLU A 692 14.93 -36.79 -36.54
C GLU A 692 13.60 -36.51 -35.80
N GLY A 693 12.76 -37.54 -35.76
CA GLY A 693 11.41 -37.49 -35.17
C GLY A 693 10.40 -36.65 -35.96
N LEU A 694 10.71 -36.23 -37.18
CA LEU A 694 9.84 -35.42 -38.04
C LEU A 694 9.74 -36.04 -39.43
N GLU A 695 8.58 -36.64 -39.74
CA GLU A 695 8.26 -37.03 -41.12
C GLU A 695 7.99 -35.76 -41.96
N PRO A 696 8.45 -35.71 -43.23
CA PRO A 696 8.15 -34.59 -44.12
C PRO A 696 6.64 -34.39 -44.30
N ASP A 697 6.19 -33.16 -44.09
CA ASP A 697 4.79 -32.72 -44.16
C ASP A 697 4.69 -31.69 -45.29
N LEU A 698 4.57 -32.21 -46.53
CA LEU A 698 4.60 -31.41 -47.75
C LEU A 698 3.42 -30.43 -47.85
N GLU A 699 2.24 -30.85 -47.39
CA GLU A 699 1.03 -30.02 -47.35
C GLU A 699 1.22 -28.85 -46.37
N GLY A 700 1.61 -29.14 -45.12
CA GLY A 700 1.89 -28.11 -44.12
C GLY A 700 3.11 -27.23 -44.47
N ALA A 701 4.09 -27.76 -45.22
CA ALA A 701 5.21 -26.99 -45.73
C ALA A 701 4.75 -25.98 -46.81
N ALA A 702 3.95 -26.42 -47.78
CA ALA A 702 3.40 -25.56 -48.83
C ALA A 702 2.52 -24.45 -48.22
N GLU A 703 1.62 -24.78 -47.30
CA GLU A 703 0.79 -23.80 -46.59
C GLU A 703 1.64 -22.73 -45.87
N ALA A 704 2.59 -23.15 -45.04
CA ALA A 704 3.42 -22.23 -44.25
C ALA A 704 4.33 -21.36 -45.14
N LEU A 705 4.87 -21.90 -46.24
CA LEU A 705 5.71 -21.16 -47.18
C LEU A 705 4.93 -20.19 -48.06
N ASN A 706 3.71 -20.55 -48.47
CA ASN A 706 2.81 -19.64 -49.18
C ASN A 706 2.37 -18.47 -48.28
N GLU A 707 1.96 -18.73 -47.02
CA GLU A 707 1.63 -17.64 -46.08
C GLU A 707 2.86 -16.76 -45.78
N ALA A 708 4.05 -17.35 -45.61
CA ALA A 708 5.29 -16.59 -45.48
C ALA A 708 5.57 -15.69 -46.69
N ALA A 709 5.28 -16.17 -47.91
CA ALA A 709 5.49 -15.44 -49.14
C ALA A 709 4.52 -14.25 -49.30
N GLU A 710 3.25 -14.43 -48.92
CA GLU A 710 2.24 -13.36 -48.90
C GLU A 710 2.64 -12.25 -47.92
N LEU A 711 2.89 -12.61 -46.64
CA LEU A 711 3.30 -11.65 -45.61
C LEU A 711 4.64 -10.96 -45.93
N ALA A 712 5.59 -11.67 -46.54
CA ALA A 712 6.84 -11.06 -47.02
C ALA A 712 6.59 -10.10 -48.19
N THR A 713 5.58 -10.34 -49.03
CA THR A 713 5.18 -9.42 -50.10
C THR A 713 4.56 -8.15 -49.54
N GLU A 714 3.65 -8.27 -48.56
CA GLU A 714 3.06 -7.14 -47.84
C GLU A 714 4.12 -6.30 -47.11
N ALA A 715 5.12 -6.95 -46.51
CA ALA A 715 6.28 -6.29 -45.89
C ALA A 715 7.29 -5.69 -46.89
N GLY A 716 6.98 -5.69 -48.20
CA GLY A 716 7.82 -5.12 -49.26
C GLY A 716 9.08 -5.94 -49.58
N LYS A 717 9.19 -7.19 -49.12
CA LYS A 717 10.34 -8.08 -49.28
C LYS A 717 10.20 -8.98 -50.53
N GLY A 718 9.81 -8.43 -51.68
CA GLY A 718 9.46 -9.22 -52.88
C GLY A 718 10.50 -10.27 -53.33
N LYS A 719 11.80 -10.01 -53.18
CA LYS A 719 12.87 -11.00 -53.47
C LYS A 719 12.89 -12.19 -52.49
N LEU A 720 12.44 -11.99 -51.27
CA LEU A 720 12.33 -13.02 -50.24
C LEU A 720 11.03 -13.81 -50.44
N ALA A 721 9.92 -13.12 -50.71
CA ALA A 721 8.65 -13.72 -51.08
C ALA A 721 8.77 -14.67 -52.28
N GLN A 722 9.47 -14.25 -53.36
CA GLN A 722 9.73 -15.12 -54.51
C GLN A 722 10.42 -16.44 -54.10
N ARG A 723 11.41 -16.40 -53.20
CA ARG A 723 12.09 -17.60 -52.71
C ARG A 723 11.17 -18.51 -51.89
N TYR A 724 10.23 -17.93 -51.15
CA TYR A 724 9.26 -18.69 -50.37
C TYR A 724 8.23 -19.36 -51.29
N TYR A 725 7.72 -18.68 -52.33
CA TYR A 725 6.92 -19.32 -53.38
C TYR A 725 7.70 -20.42 -54.14
N GLU A 726 8.98 -20.20 -54.43
CA GLU A 726 9.84 -21.22 -55.07
C GLU A 726 10.02 -22.47 -54.18
N LEU A 727 10.04 -22.32 -52.85
CA LEU A 727 10.07 -23.44 -51.90
C LEU A 727 8.68 -24.08 -51.70
N ALA A 728 7.60 -23.30 -51.68
CA ALA A 728 6.24 -23.83 -51.62
C ALA A 728 5.94 -24.72 -52.84
N ALA A 729 6.29 -24.25 -54.04
CA ALA A 729 6.17 -25.03 -55.28
C ALA A 729 7.02 -26.31 -55.28
N GLN A 730 8.13 -26.37 -54.52
CA GLN A 730 8.91 -27.60 -54.33
C GLN A 730 8.21 -28.59 -53.38
N ALA A 731 7.40 -28.10 -52.43
CA ALA A 731 6.58 -28.95 -51.56
C ALA A 731 5.34 -29.50 -52.29
N GLU A 732 4.83 -28.77 -53.28
CA GLU A 732 3.65 -29.17 -54.09
C GLU A 732 3.95 -30.19 -55.22
N CYS A 733 5.21 -30.59 -55.42
CA CYS A 733 5.69 -31.46 -56.52
C CYS A 733 6.09 -32.88 -56.07
#